data_AF-A0A939XWU4-F1
#
_entry.id   AF-A0A939XWU4-F1
#
_cell.length_a   1.000
_cell.length_b   1.000
_cell.length_c   1.000
_cell.angle_alpha   90.00
_cell.angle_beta   90.00
_cell.angle_gamma   90.00
#
_symmetry.space_group_name_H-M   'P 1'
#
loop_
_entity.id
_entity.type
_entity.pdbx_description
1 polymer ?
#
loop_
_entity_poly.entity_id
_entity_poly.type
_entity_poly.pdbx_seq_one_letter_code
_entity_poly.pdbx_strand_id
1 'polypeptide(L)'
;MLLKSDKSNMKKLIILLCLQLMANCTLSAANYLTFTAREDNSEFYIEDHNTKSNIFYSLNNGKTWKRLTNEPVYLDKGERALLKGGKPDSLPTENNYSYFIMEGSIAASGSVMSLVDGKGEAKTIPYAYCFYKLFQHCNDLTKAPELPATTLTEGCYGAMFNGCNNLRQAPELPATTLAKYCYQSMFSACLALFQAPKLPATTLADMCYKNMFSWCFELTEAPKLPATTLADSCYKEMFHDCIHLTEAPELPATTLAEGCYNRMFYKCSELTQAPKLPATTLAKGCYSNMFSSCTALTQAPELPATTLAENCYYEMFKECTNLTQAPELPAKTLADSCYANMFKKCAYLTQAPELPATQLARSCYTGMFSGCESLTQAPELPATTLAESCYKEMFYECSSLTEAPELTAKTLANGCCARMFDHCSNLKQAPKLPATTLADSCYMYMFSGCSSLTKAPKLPATTLAPGCYKGMFSQCLLLTQAPELPAKTLADSCYQSMFHGCVCLKQTPKLPAKTLAKGCYNNMFSFCLLLTQAPELPATTLAEECYYEMFDHCSSLTQAPKLPAKTLAQSCYANMFSGCSSLTKAPELPATQLALSCYANMFSWCTSLTRAPKLPATTLAESCYLAMFCGCDNLTQAPELTAKTLANGCCVRMFDQCSNLTQAPKLPAKTLADSCYMLMFSKCTSLTQAPELPATTLAEECYGDMFNECSSLTKAPELPATTLAKKCYFGMFRWCSSLTQAPELPATTLAERCYIAMFGECSGLTQAPKLPAKTLAEKCYLAMFEGCSSLTQAPELPATQLAKGCYEEMFSWCTSLSQAPELPATTLASDCYDKMFEGCSNLAYIKVAFTDWGTGNFSWVRHVAENGTFVCPNKLAKLYGNDYIPEEWEVINENTSK
;
A
#
# COMPACT_ATOMS: atom_id res chain seq x y z
N MET A 1 91.30 61.43 -0.21
CA MET A 1 90.98 62.88 -0.20
C MET A 1 89.97 63.15 -1.31
N LEU A 2 88.73 63.52 -0.93
CA LEU A 2 87.75 64.36 -1.64
C LEU A 2 87.40 64.13 -3.15
N LEU A 3 86.17 63.62 -3.35
CA LEU A 3 85.03 64.21 -4.10
C LEU A 3 85.25 64.96 -5.44
N LYS A 4 84.57 64.46 -6.49
CA LYS A 4 83.73 65.21 -7.47
C LYS A 4 82.87 64.21 -8.26
N SER A 5 81.59 64.04 -7.94
CA SER A 5 80.42 64.68 -8.59
C SER A 5 80.08 64.08 -9.97
N ASP A 6 79.16 63.11 -10.02
CA ASP A 6 78.47 62.72 -11.25
C ASP A 6 76.96 63.00 -11.14
N LYS A 7 76.52 64.11 -11.76
CA LYS A 7 75.13 64.58 -11.83
C LYS A 7 74.22 63.65 -12.67
N SER A 8 74.77 62.64 -13.33
CA SER A 8 74.02 61.67 -14.15
C SER A 8 73.22 60.67 -13.32
N ASN A 9 73.73 60.25 -12.16
CA ASN A 9 73.06 59.25 -11.31
C ASN A 9 71.87 59.80 -10.51
N MET A 10 71.86 61.10 -10.18
CA MET A 10 70.75 61.71 -9.42
C MET A 10 69.49 61.89 -10.28
N LYS A 11 69.63 62.16 -11.58
CA LYS A 11 68.48 62.21 -12.51
C LYS A 11 67.88 60.82 -12.75
N LYS A 12 68.69 59.77 -12.85
CA LYS A 12 68.20 58.38 -12.95
C LYS A 12 67.52 57.91 -11.66
N LEU A 13 68.04 58.28 -10.50
CA LEU A 13 67.42 57.95 -9.21
C LEU A 13 66.09 58.68 -9.00
N ILE A 14 66.00 59.96 -9.39
CA ILE A 14 64.74 60.74 -9.33
C ILE A 14 63.71 60.21 -10.35
N ILE A 15 64.12 59.79 -11.54
CA ILE A 15 63.21 59.18 -12.53
C ILE A 15 62.74 57.79 -12.06
N LEU A 16 63.61 56.98 -11.43
CA LEU A 16 63.20 55.71 -10.81
C LEU A 16 62.28 55.92 -9.61
N LEU A 17 62.55 56.90 -8.75
CA LEU A 17 61.69 57.27 -7.62
C LEU A 17 60.35 57.86 -8.10
N CYS A 18 60.33 58.66 -9.17
CA CYS A 18 59.09 59.15 -9.78
C CYS A 18 58.30 58.02 -10.49
N LEU A 19 58.97 57.04 -11.11
CA LEU A 19 58.31 55.85 -11.68
C LEU A 19 57.79 54.90 -10.58
N GLN A 20 58.49 54.77 -9.45
CA GLN A 20 58.03 54.01 -8.27
C GLN A 20 56.93 54.75 -7.49
N LEU A 21 56.93 56.09 -7.46
CA LEU A 21 55.86 56.90 -6.87
C LEU A 21 54.62 57.00 -7.78
N MET A 22 54.78 56.96 -9.11
CA MET A 22 53.65 56.85 -10.05
C MET A 22 53.05 55.43 -10.11
N ALA A 23 53.83 54.38 -9.79
CA ALA A 23 53.29 53.03 -9.63
C ALA A 23 52.44 52.85 -8.36
N ASN A 24 52.65 53.69 -7.33
CA ASN A 24 51.83 53.72 -6.11
C ASN A 24 50.69 54.76 -6.15
N CYS A 25 50.41 55.32 -7.32
CA CYS A 25 49.28 56.23 -7.53
C CYS A 25 48.41 55.79 -8.72
N THR A 26 48.04 54.51 -8.75
CA THR A 26 46.76 54.12 -9.35
C THR A 26 45.74 54.11 -8.22
N LEU A 27 44.79 55.05 -8.23
CA LEU A 27 43.52 54.82 -7.57
C LEU A 27 43.01 53.49 -8.15
N SER A 28 43.00 52.41 -7.36
CA SER A 28 42.41 51.14 -7.77
C SER A 28 41.00 51.43 -8.28
N ALA A 29 40.73 51.10 -9.54
CA ALA A 29 39.38 51.25 -10.08
C ALA A 29 38.48 50.29 -9.30
N ALA A 30 37.44 50.81 -8.65
CA ALA A 30 36.52 50.01 -7.84
C ALA A 30 35.95 48.83 -8.65
N ASN A 31 36.03 47.63 -8.07
CA ASN A 31 35.61 46.36 -8.67
C ASN A 31 34.13 46.07 -8.36
N TYR A 32 33.23 46.89 -8.89
CA TYR A 32 31.79 46.75 -8.65
C TYR A 32 31.22 45.46 -9.24
N LEU A 33 30.40 44.74 -8.46
CA LEU A 33 29.47 43.76 -9.01
C LEU A 33 28.70 44.41 -10.17
N THR A 34 28.72 43.78 -11.33
CA THR A 34 28.16 44.33 -12.56
C THR A 34 27.31 43.30 -13.27
N PHE A 35 26.03 43.62 -13.48
CA PHE A 35 25.14 42.84 -14.33
C PHE A 35 25.19 43.37 -15.76
N THR A 36 25.30 42.47 -16.73
CA THR A 36 25.32 42.79 -18.17
C THR A 36 24.28 41.95 -18.89
N ALA A 37 23.32 42.58 -19.54
CA ALA A 37 22.31 41.89 -20.31
C ALA A 37 22.90 41.29 -21.60
N ARG A 38 22.53 40.04 -21.91
CA ARG A 38 22.92 39.32 -23.14
C ARG A 38 21.84 39.36 -24.20
N GLU A 39 20.65 39.80 -23.84
CA GLU A 39 19.49 40.01 -24.70
C GLU A 39 18.72 41.26 -24.28
N ASP A 40 17.80 41.71 -25.14
CA ASP A 40 17.00 42.91 -24.89
C ASP A 40 15.92 42.63 -23.83
N ASN A 41 15.50 43.67 -23.12
CA ASN A 41 14.50 43.57 -22.03
C ASN A 41 14.87 42.59 -20.91
N SER A 42 16.16 42.39 -20.61
CA SER A 42 16.53 41.67 -19.40
C SER A 42 16.24 42.53 -18.18
N GLU A 43 15.70 41.94 -17.10
CA GLU A 43 15.40 42.66 -15.87
C GLU A 43 16.01 42.03 -14.64
N PHE A 44 16.29 42.86 -13.64
CA PHE A 44 16.66 42.40 -12.31
C PHE A 44 16.10 43.32 -11.23
N TYR A 45 15.83 42.75 -10.06
CA TYR A 45 15.46 43.47 -8.85
C TYR A 45 15.88 42.67 -7.60
N ILE A 46 15.64 43.23 -6.41
CA ILE A 46 15.96 42.58 -5.13
C ILE A 46 14.70 42.32 -4.32
N GLU A 47 14.61 41.11 -3.76
CA GLU A 47 13.59 40.75 -2.78
C GLU A 47 14.23 40.56 -1.41
N ASP A 48 13.59 41.13 -0.39
CA ASP A 48 14.08 41.13 0.98
C ASP A 48 13.21 40.22 1.85
N HIS A 49 13.82 39.22 2.49
CA HIS A 49 13.14 38.30 3.40
C HIS A 49 13.47 38.68 4.86
N ASN A 50 12.47 39.21 5.58
CA ASN A 50 12.58 39.70 6.96
C ASN A 50 13.67 40.78 7.17
N THR A 51 14.01 41.52 6.12
CA THR A 51 15.09 42.51 6.15
C THR A 51 14.82 43.69 5.21
N LYS A 52 15.77 44.62 5.15
CA LYS A 52 15.83 45.65 4.10
C LYS A 52 17.25 45.74 3.57
N SER A 53 17.44 45.46 2.29
CA SER A 53 18.74 45.56 1.65
C SER A 53 19.17 47.02 1.50
N ASN A 54 20.47 47.27 1.67
CA ASN A 54 21.09 48.57 1.49
C ASN A 54 21.98 48.56 0.23
N ILE A 55 21.38 48.18 -0.91
CA ILE A 55 22.05 48.02 -2.21
C ILE A 55 21.62 49.16 -3.14
N PHE A 56 22.58 49.66 -3.92
CA PHE A 56 22.40 50.71 -4.90
C PHE A 56 22.94 50.27 -6.25
N TYR A 57 22.28 50.69 -7.33
CA TYR A 57 22.71 50.44 -8.70
C TYR A 57 23.02 51.74 -9.46
N SER A 58 23.83 51.64 -10.52
CA SER A 58 24.18 52.73 -11.43
C SER A 58 24.20 52.25 -12.88
N LEU A 59 23.47 52.96 -13.75
CA LEU A 59 23.42 52.70 -15.21
C LEU A 59 24.35 53.63 -16.00
N ASN A 60 25.07 54.55 -15.35
CA ASN A 60 25.91 55.56 -16.01
C ASN A 60 27.36 55.52 -15.52
N ASN A 61 27.89 54.30 -15.38
CA ASN A 61 29.26 54.02 -14.95
C ASN A 61 29.63 54.67 -13.60
N GLY A 62 28.72 54.60 -12.63
CA GLY A 62 28.98 55.01 -11.24
C GLY A 62 28.84 56.51 -10.97
N LYS A 63 28.39 57.31 -11.95
CA LYS A 63 28.19 58.76 -11.78
C LYS A 63 27.00 59.08 -10.87
N THR A 64 25.91 58.34 -11.00
CA THR A 64 24.72 58.45 -10.12
C THR A 64 24.29 57.08 -9.62
N TRP A 65 23.82 57.02 -8.38
CA TRP A 65 23.42 55.78 -7.71
C TRP A 65 21.97 55.88 -7.26
N LYS A 66 21.16 54.85 -7.56
CA LYS A 66 19.77 54.71 -7.12
C LYS A 66 19.67 53.50 -6.19
N ARG A 67 18.85 53.58 -5.14
CA ARG A 67 18.61 52.42 -4.27
C ARG A 67 17.87 51.35 -5.07
N LEU A 68 18.30 50.10 -4.96
CA LEU A 68 17.60 48.96 -5.54
C LEU A 68 16.43 48.56 -4.62
N THR A 69 15.29 48.25 -5.22
CA THR A 69 14.05 47.83 -4.54
C THR A 69 13.50 46.59 -5.24
N ASN A 70 12.30 46.15 -4.86
CA ASN A 70 11.56 45.09 -5.53
C ASN A 70 10.89 45.54 -6.86
N GLU A 71 11.33 46.67 -7.42
CA GLU A 71 10.85 47.18 -8.70
C GLU A 71 11.88 46.83 -9.79
N PRO A 72 11.46 46.31 -10.94
CA PRO A 72 12.36 45.81 -11.98
C PRO A 72 13.22 46.93 -12.59
N VAL A 73 14.51 46.63 -12.77
CA VAL A 73 15.46 47.45 -13.53
C VAL A 73 15.73 46.76 -14.86
N TYR A 74 15.32 47.41 -15.95
CA TYR A 74 15.49 46.91 -17.32
C TYR A 74 16.86 47.26 -17.89
N LEU A 75 17.41 46.33 -18.66
CA LEU A 75 18.66 46.44 -19.41
C LEU A 75 18.47 45.87 -20.82
N ASP A 76 18.86 46.64 -21.83
CA ASP A 76 18.94 46.13 -23.21
C ASP A 76 20.28 45.44 -23.47
N LYS A 77 20.37 44.67 -24.57
CA LYS A 77 21.55 43.86 -24.87
C LYS A 77 22.84 44.67 -24.84
N GLY A 78 23.77 44.27 -23.97
CA GLY A 78 25.07 44.91 -23.80
C GLY A 78 25.09 46.05 -22.77
N GLU A 79 23.94 46.51 -22.28
CA GLU A 79 23.87 47.46 -21.19
C GLU A 79 24.33 46.84 -19.86
N ARG A 80 24.77 47.70 -18.94
CA ARG A 80 25.41 47.31 -17.69
C ARG A 80 24.83 48.07 -16.50
N ALA A 81 24.56 47.36 -15.41
CA ALA A 81 24.26 47.95 -14.11
C ALA A 81 25.40 47.65 -13.13
N LEU A 82 26.02 48.69 -12.58
CA LEU A 82 27.00 48.56 -11.48
C LEU A 82 26.25 48.52 -10.16
N LEU A 83 26.61 47.62 -9.25
CA LEU A 83 25.99 47.47 -7.92
C LEU A 83 27.02 47.69 -6.81
N LYS A 84 26.59 48.38 -5.77
CA LYS A 84 27.33 48.56 -4.53
C LYS A 84 26.37 48.56 -3.35
N GLY A 85 26.90 48.35 -2.15
CA GLY A 85 26.13 48.47 -0.93
C GLY A 85 26.95 49.06 0.20
N GLY A 86 26.43 48.91 1.41
CA GLY A 86 27.09 49.30 2.63
C GLY A 86 26.58 48.44 3.78
N LYS A 87 26.80 48.90 5.02
CA LYS A 87 26.30 48.20 6.20
C LYS A 87 24.79 47.95 6.05
N PRO A 88 24.33 46.68 6.18
CA PRO A 88 22.90 46.37 6.07
C PRO A 88 22.13 46.97 7.25
N ASP A 89 20.85 47.28 7.04
CA ASP A 89 19.98 47.88 8.06
C ASP A 89 19.76 46.92 9.25
N SER A 90 19.83 45.62 8.99
CA SER A 90 19.84 44.56 10.00
C SER A 90 20.88 43.48 9.64
N LEU A 91 21.43 42.80 10.65
CA LEU A 91 22.47 41.79 10.43
C LEU A 91 21.89 40.54 9.76
N PRO A 92 22.53 40.00 8.71
CA PRO A 92 22.05 38.79 8.03
C PRO A 92 22.05 37.55 8.95
N THR A 93 21.06 36.69 8.77
CA THR A 93 20.92 35.38 9.42
C THR A 93 20.28 34.38 8.45
N GLU A 94 20.15 33.11 8.83
CA GLU A 94 19.41 32.11 8.06
C GLU A 94 17.95 32.52 7.74
N ASN A 95 17.35 33.39 8.56
CA ASN A 95 15.97 33.86 8.42
C ASN A 95 15.87 35.30 7.89
N ASN A 96 16.99 36.01 7.79
CA ASN A 96 17.12 37.42 7.40
C ASN A 96 18.14 37.53 6.27
N TYR A 97 17.66 37.61 5.03
CA TYR A 97 18.50 37.66 3.83
C TYR A 97 17.77 38.36 2.67
N SER A 98 18.52 38.70 1.64
CA SER A 98 18.00 39.28 0.40
C SER A 98 18.58 38.53 -0.79
N TYR A 99 17.82 38.40 -1.87
CA TYR A 99 18.26 37.73 -3.09
C TYR A 99 17.80 38.47 -4.33
N PHE A 100 18.54 38.30 -5.42
CA PHE A 100 18.18 38.86 -6.71
C PHE A 100 17.15 37.97 -7.40
N ILE A 101 16.19 38.61 -8.06
CA ILE A 101 15.39 37.99 -9.10
C ILE A 101 15.87 38.54 -10.43
N MET A 102 16.01 37.66 -11.41
CA MET A 102 16.51 37.95 -12.74
C MET A 102 15.62 37.27 -13.75
N GLU A 103 15.16 38.02 -14.75
CA GLU A 103 14.50 37.48 -15.92
C GLU A 103 15.24 37.97 -17.18
N GLY A 104 15.46 37.06 -18.11
CA GLY A 104 16.26 37.32 -19.30
C GLY A 104 17.77 37.17 -19.05
N SER A 105 18.49 36.82 -20.11
CA SER A 105 19.87 36.34 -20.04
C SER A 105 20.84 37.41 -19.48
N ILE A 106 21.33 37.21 -18.25
CA ILE A 106 22.21 38.16 -17.55
C ILE A 106 23.55 37.52 -17.20
N ALA A 107 24.64 38.24 -17.43
CA ALA A 107 25.97 37.86 -16.97
C ALA A 107 26.44 38.76 -15.83
N ALA A 108 26.85 38.18 -14.70
CA ALA A 108 27.48 38.90 -13.61
C ALA A 108 29.02 38.92 -13.76
N SER A 109 29.63 40.01 -13.33
CA SER A 109 31.08 40.21 -13.31
C SER A 109 31.48 41.15 -12.17
N GLY A 110 32.77 41.27 -11.88
CA GLY A 110 33.26 42.06 -10.75
C GLY A 110 32.92 41.44 -9.40
N SER A 111 33.33 42.09 -8.32
CA SER A 111 33.29 41.50 -6.98
C SER A 111 31.97 41.71 -6.26
N VAL A 112 31.42 40.63 -5.69
CA VAL A 112 30.27 40.71 -4.76
C VAL A 112 30.59 41.51 -3.50
N MET A 113 31.87 41.68 -3.17
CA MET A 113 32.29 42.44 -1.99
C MET A 113 31.93 43.92 -2.11
N SER A 114 31.66 44.44 -3.32
CA SER A 114 31.17 45.81 -3.50
C SER A 114 29.83 46.06 -2.81
N LEU A 115 29.06 45.00 -2.55
CA LEU A 115 27.81 45.06 -1.81
C LEU A 115 28.00 45.32 -0.31
N VAL A 116 29.22 45.13 0.22
CA VAL A 116 29.51 45.34 1.65
C VAL A 116 30.48 46.50 1.90
N ASP A 117 31.55 46.64 1.11
CA ASP A 117 32.58 47.67 1.29
C ASP A 117 32.41 48.88 0.34
N GLY A 118 31.42 48.82 -0.55
CA GLY A 118 31.14 49.86 -1.53
C GLY A 118 32.17 49.99 -2.65
N LYS A 119 33.17 49.09 -2.75
CA LYS A 119 34.29 49.15 -3.70
C LYS A 119 34.70 47.81 -4.33
N GLY A 120 34.43 46.67 -3.71
CA GLY A 120 34.80 45.33 -4.20
C GLY A 120 36.22 44.89 -3.89
N GLU A 121 36.88 45.47 -2.88
CA GLU A 121 38.30 45.27 -2.59
C GLU A 121 38.54 44.37 -1.37
N ALA A 122 37.54 44.24 -0.48
CA ALA A 122 37.64 43.48 0.75
C ALA A 122 37.87 41.97 0.50
N LYS A 123 38.63 41.35 1.40
CA LYS A 123 38.94 39.91 1.39
C LYS A 123 38.38 39.16 2.60
N THR A 124 37.74 39.88 3.52
CA THR A 124 37.13 39.35 4.74
C THR A 124 35.64 39.61 4.72
N ILE A 125 34.84 38.57 4.91
CA ILE A 125 33.39 38.69 5.04
C ILE A 125 33.06 39.16 6.46
N PRO A 126 32.33 40.28 6.63
CA PRO A 126 32.17 40.91 7.94
C PRO A 126 31.12 40.23 8.84
N TYR A 127 30.16 39.50 8.29
CA TYR A 127 29.00 38.96 9.03
C TYR A 127 28.69 37.52 8.63
N ALA A 128 28.06 36.74 9.49
CA ALA A 128 27.49 35.44 9.13
C ALA A 128 26.37 35.63 8.08
N TYR A 129 26.14 34.63 7.23
CA TYR A 129 25.08 34.59 6.20
C TYR A 129 25.08 35.77 5.22
N CYS A 130 26.22 36.47 5.06
CA CYS A 130 26.32 37.74 4.36
C CYS A 130 25.83 37.74 2.90
N PHE A 131 26.05 36.64 2.17
CA PHE A 131 25.61 36.44 0.79
C PHE A 131 24.77 35.17 0.64
N TYR A 132 24.15 34.74 1.73
CA TYR A 132 23.29 33.56 1.77
C TYR A 132 22.14 33.73 0.76
N LYS A 133 21.99 32.74 -0.15
CA LYS A 133 20.95 32.70 -1.20
C LYS A 133 20.94 33.87 -2.20
N LEU A 134 22.00 34.69 -2.28
CA LEU A 134 21.95 35.95 -3.02
C LEU A 134 21.54 35.83 -4.50
N PHE A 135 21.88 34.72 -5.17
CA PHE A 135 21.48 34.40 -6.54
C PHE A 135 20.65 33.10 -6.61
N GLN A 136 19.94 32.73 -5.53
CA GLN A 136 19.11 31.53 -5.53
C GLN A 136 18.04 31.63 -6.63
N HIS A 137 17.85 30.55 -7.40
CA HIS A 137 16.89 30.43 -8.51
C HIS A 137 17.05 31.46 -9.64
N CYS A 138 18.21 32.10 -9.77
CA CYS A 138 18.54 32.96 -10.91
C CYS A 138 18.83 32.11 -12.16
N ASN A 139 17.79 31.52 -12.75
CA ASN A 139 17.91 30.62 -13.90
C ASN A 139 18.59 31.28 -15.10
N ASP A 140 18.41 32.58 -15.30
CA ASP A 140 18.96 33.30 -16.45
C ASP A 140 20.39 33.83 -16.23
N LEU A 141 21.00 33.51 -15.08
CA LEU A 141 22.39 33.86 -14.80
C LEU A 141 23.36 32.99 -15.63
N THR A 142 23.95 33.58 -16.65
CA THR A 142 24.89 32.90 -17.57
C THR A 142 26.34 32.89 -17.11
N LYS A 143 26.70 33.80 -16.19
CA LYS A 143 28.06 33.91 -15.62
C LYS A 143 27.98 34.41 -14.18
N ALA A 144 28.66 33.73 -13.27
CA ALA A 144 28.75 34.12 -11.86
C ALA A 144 29.74 35.30 -11.64
N PRO A 145 29.51 36.13 -10.61
CA PRO A 145 30.44 37.18 -10.21
C PRO A 145 31.69 36.64 -9.50
N GLU A 146 32.68 37.51 -9.25
CA GLU A 146 33.89 37.17 -8.52
C GLU A 146 33.62 37.07 -7.00
N LEU A 147 34.13 35.99 -6.38
CA LEU A 147 34.05 35.73 -4.94
C LEU A 147 35.45 35.76 -4.29
N PRO A 148 36.07 36.95 -4.13
CA PRO A 148 37.49 37.05 -3.80
C PRO A 148 37.84 36.78 -2.32
N ALA A 149 36.87 36.51 -1.45
CA ALA A 149 37.08 36.45 -0.01
C ALA A 149 37.91 35.22 0.40
N THR A 150 38.91 35.45 1.26
CA THR A 150 39.76 34.39 1.82
C THR A 150 39.43 34.10 3.28
N THR A 151 38.81 35.06 3.98
CA THR A 151 38.38 34.92 5.38
C THR A 151 36.85 34.86 5.42
N LEU A 152 36.33 33.69 5.78
CA LEU A 152 34.92 33.34 5.70
C LEU A 152 34.27 33.27 7.10
N THR A 153 32.97 33.51 7.14
CA THR A 153 32.11 33.47 8.34
C THR A 153 31.01 32.41 8.16
N GLU A 154 30.29 32.06 9.23
CA GLU A 154 29.23 31.05 9.17
C GLU A 154 28.20 31.35 8.06
N GLY A 155 27.86 30.36 7.25
CA GLY A 155 26.80 30.43 6.23
C GLY A 155 27.04 31.44 5.10
N CYS A 156 28.23 32.03 4.98
CA CYS A 156 28.45 33.23 4.18
C CYS A 156 28.01 33.17 2.71
N TYR A 157 28.20 32.02 2.05
CA TYR A 157 27.84 31.78 0.64
C TYR A 157 26.85 30.61 0.50
N GLY A 158 26.16 30.26 1.59
CA GLY A 158 25.25 29.11 1.60
C GLY A 158 24.12 29.32 0.58
N ALA A 159 23.84 28.30 -0.22
CA ALA A 159 22.83 28.29 -1.28
C ALA A 159 22.92 29.46 -2.27
N MET A 160 24.07 30.13 -2.39
CA MET A 160 24.21 31.38 -3.13
C MET A 160 23.76 31.27 -4.59
N PHE A 161 24.05 30.17 -5.28
CA PHE A 161 23.64 29.91 -6.66
C PHE A 161 22.72 28.70 -6.79
N ASN A 162 22.07 28.29 -5.69
CA ASN A 162 21.19 27.12 -5.72
C ASN A 162 20.07 27.30 -6.76
N GLY A 163 19.90 26.33 -7.67
CA GLY A 163 18.91 26.38 -8.73
C GLY A 163 19.21 27.37 -9.86
N CYS A 164 20.46 27.76 -10.08
CA CYS A 164 20.85 28.55 -11.26
C CYS A 164 21.04 27.63 -12.48
N ASN A 165 19.95 27.29 -13.17
CA ASN A 165 19.95 26.22 -14.17
C ASN A 165 20.86 26.46 -15.39
N ASN A 166 21.07 27.72 -15.82
CA ASN A 166 21.92 28.05 -16.97
C ASN A 166 23.39 28.36 -16.61
N LEU A 167 23.77 28.28 -15.33
CA LEU A 167 25.15 28.56 -14.91
C LEU A 167 26.07 27.41 -15.32
N ARG A 168 26.91 27.65 -16.33
CA ARG A 168 27.80 26.63 -16.91
C ARG A 168 29.16 26.49 -16.24
N GLN A 169 29.64 27.54 -15.58
CA GLN A 169 30.95 27.57 -14.91
C GLN A 169 30.83 28.24 -13.56
N ALA A 170 31.42 27.62 -12.54
CA ALA A 170 31.48 28.19 -11.19
C ALA A 170 32.59 29.27 -11.08
N PRO A 171 32.41 30.28 -10.21
CA PRO A 171 33.45 31.25 -9.90
C PRO A 171 34.59 30.64 -9.07
N GLU A 172 35.76 31.29 -9.07
CA GLU A 172 36.88 30.88 -8.21
C GLU A 172 36.54 31.04 -6.71
N LEU A 173 36.96 30.06 -5.91
CA LEU A 173 36.77 30.03 -4.45
C LEU A 173 38.15 29.94 -3.75
N PRO A 174 38.73 31.06 -3.30
CA PRO A 174 40.14 31.10 -2.88
C PRO A 174 40.40 30.68 -1.43
N ALA A 175 39.37 30.53 -0.59
CA ALA A 175 39.53 30.29 0.84
C ALA A 175 40.14 28.91 1.17
N THR A 176 41.17 28.90 2.02
CA THR A 176 41.84 27.66 2.49
C THR A 176 41.29 27.14 3.82
N THR A 177 40.48 27.93 4.52
CA THR A 177 39.82 27.60 5.79
C THR A 177 38.34 27.95 5.68
N LEU A 178 37.47 26.97 5.95
CA LEU A 178 36.03 27.16 5.85
C LEU A 178 35.35 27.27 7.20
N ALA A 179 34.35 28.16 7.25
CA ALA A 179 33.41 28.25 8.34
C ALA A 179 32.22 27.32 8.14
N LYS A 180 31.48 27.08 9.22
CA LYS A 180 30.27 26.25 9.25
C LYS A 180 29.29 26.69 8.17
N TYR A 181 28.72 25.75 7.43
CA TYR A 181 27.71 25.98 6.36
C TYR A 181 28.13 26.89 5.19
N CYS A 182 29.35 27.44 5.11
CA CYS A 182 29.55 28.58 4.19
C CYS A 182 29.35 28.23 2.70
N TYR A 183 29.66 27.02 2.23
CA TYR A 183 29.36 26.61 0.83
C TYR A 183 28.26 25.55 0.74
N GLN A 184 27.46 25.39 1.80
CA GLN A 184 26.35 24.45 1.80
C GLN A 184 25.40 24.75 0.63
N SER A 185 25.10 23.74 -0.19
CA SER A 185 24.17 23.82 -1.33
C SER A 185 24.50 24.92 -2.34
N MET A 186 25.73 25.44 -2.35
CA MET A 186 26.07 26.65 -3.11
C MET A 186 25.72 26.57 -4.60
N PHE A 187 25.94 25.42 -5.24
CA PHE A 187 25.62 25.15 -6.64
C PHE A 187 24.59 24.03 -6.81
N SER A 188 23.86 23.66 -5.75
CA SER A 188 22.89 22.58 -5.87
C SER A 188 21.81 22.93 -6.89
N ALA A 189 21.40 21.96 -7.70
CA ALA A 189 20.46 22.11 -8.82
C ALA A 189 20.91 23.10 -9.90
N CYS A 190 22.22 23.34 -10.07
CA CYS A 190 22.73 24.03 -11.25
C CYS A 190 22.82 23.03 -12.42
N LEU A 191 21.71 22.82 -13.13
CA LEU A 191 21.58 21.72 -14.09
C LEU A 191 22.63 21.74 -15.22
N ALA A 192 23.00 22.91 -15.72
CA ALA A 192 23.98 23.06 -16.82
C ALA A 192 25.45 23.19 -16.37
N LEU A 193 25.74 23.09 -15.07
CA LEU A 193 27.10 23.24 -14.55
C LEU A 193 27.94 22.02 -14.91
N PHE A 194 28.84 22.18 -15.89
CA PHE A 194 29.68 21.07 -16.36
C PHE A 194 31.09 21.05 -15.76
N GLN A 195 31.54 22.16 -15.16
CA GLN A 195 32.87 22.28 -14.57
C GLN A 195 32.79 22.85 -13.14
N ALA A 196 33.29 22.09 -12.18
CA ALA A 196 33.43 22.52 -10.79
C ALA A 196 34.60 23.51 -10.59
N PRO A 197 34.53 24.40 -9.59
CA PRO A 197 35.63 25.29 -9.24
C PRO A 197 36.71 24.52 -8.46
N LYS A 198 37.93 25.06 -8.42
CA LYS A 198 38.98 24.57 -7.53
C LYS A 198 38.56 24.79 -6.06
N LEU A 199 38.73 23.76 -5.24
CA LEU A 199 38.44 23.79 -3.80
C LEU A 199 39.74 23.64 -2.98
N PRO A 200 40.43 24.75 -2.63
CA PRO A 200 41.75 24.69 -2.00
C PRO A 200 41.72 24.46 -0.48
N ALA A 201 40.54 24.37 0.15
CA ALA A 201 40.40 24.29 1.60
C ALA A 201 40.95 23.01 2.22
N THR A 202 41.86 23.16 3.19
CA THR A 202 42.44 22.07 3.98
C THR A 202 41.87 22.01 5.40
N THR A 203 41.28 23.11 5.88
CA THR A 203 40.64 23.18 7.19
C THR A 203 39.12 23.35 7.00
N LEU A 204 38.37 22.33 7.38
CA LEU A 204 36.92 22.26 7.20
C LEU A 204 36.19 22.41 8.53
N ALA A 205 34.99 22.99 8.48
CA ALA A 205 34.03 23.04 9.58
C ALA A 205 32.75 22.29 9.21
N ASP A 206 31.84 22.12 10.17
CA ASP A 206 30.65 21.29 9.99
C ASP A 206 29.81 21.75 8.79
N MET A 207 29.39 20.76 7.98
CA MET A 207 28.52 20.95 6.82
C MET A 207 28.98 22.00 5.81
N CYS A 208 30.26 22.38 5.80
CA CYS A 208 30.76 23.49 4.97
C CYS A 208 30.60 23.29 3.45
N TYR A 209 30.66 22.05 2.94
CA TYR A 209 30.43 21.69 1.53
C TYR A 209 29.20 20.79 1.32
N LYS A 210 28.33 20.66 2.34
CA LYS A 210 27.17 19.78 2.27
C LYS A 210 26.30 20.15 1.05
N ASN A 211 25.94 19.16 0.23
CA ASN A 211 25.12 19.34 -0.98
C ASN A 211 25.67 20.31 -2.03
N MET A 212 26.97 20.67 -2.01
CA MET A 212 27.48 21.76 -2.84
C MET A 212 27.14 21.63 -4.34
N PHE A 213 27.23 20.43 -4.91
CA PHE A 213 26.93 20.13 -6.33
C PHE A 213 25.75 19.14 -6.50
N SER A 214 24.92 18.96 -5.48
CA SER A 214 23.78 18.03 -5.54
C SER A 214 22.83 18.42 -6.68
N TRP A 215 22.46 17.48 -7.55
CA TRP A 215 21.65 17.66 -8.76
C TRP A 215 22.33 18.46 -9.91
N CYS A 216 23.66 18.50 -9.98
CA CYS A 216 24.38 19.03 -11.14
C CYS A 216 24.56 17.93 -12.19
N PHE A 217 23.54 17.70 -13.03
CA PHE A 217 23.52 16.56 -13.96
C PHE A 217 24.67 16.57 -14.98
N GLU A 218 25.01 17.73 -15.52
CA GLU A 218 26.03 17.90 -16.56
C GLU A 218 27.48 17.90 -16.03
N LEU A 219 27.69 17.75 -14.71
CA LEU A 219 29.02 17.76 -14.12
C LEU A 219 29.78 16.46 -14.44
N THR A 220 30.82 16.56 -15.26
CA THR A 220 31.60 15.39 -15.71
C THR A 220 32.87 15.14 -14.89
N GLU A 221 33.42 16.16 -14.23
CA GLU A 221 34.66 16.08 -13.47
C GLU A 221 34.51 16.66 -12.05
N ALA A 222 34.93 15.88 -11.05
CA ALA A 222 34.93 16.34 -9.67
C ALA A 222 36.20 17.17 -9.33
N PRO A 223 36.09 18.19 -8.47
CA PRO A 223 37.23 18.97 -8.01
C PRO A 223 38.09 18.17 -7.02
N LYS A 224 39.38 18.49 -6.93
CA LYS A 224 40.28 17.94 -5.91
C LYS A 224 39.83 18.36 -4.51
N LEU A 225 39.84 17.40 -3.57
CA LEU A 225 39.49 17.61 -2.16
C LEU A 225 40.72 17.37 -1.26
N PRO A 226 41.47 18.42 -0.87
CA PRO A 226 42.78 18.26 -0.23
C PRO A 226 42.75 18.04 1.29
N ALA A 227 41.58 18.10 1.93
CA ALA A 227 41.47 17.99 3.40
C ALA A 227 41.77 16.57 3.90
N THR A 228 42.69 16.45 4.85
CA THR A 228 43.07 15.17 5.49
C THR A 228 42.37 14.94 6.84
N THR A 229 41.73 15.97 7.37
CA THR A 229 40.93 15.92 8.61
C THR A 229 39.56 16.50 8.31
N LEU A 230 38.51 15.75 8.62
CA LEU A 230 37.15 16.10 8.27
C LEU A 230 36.36 16.54 9.50
N ALA A 231 35.40 17.43 9.26
CA ALA A 231 34.40 17.84 10.24
C ALA A 231 33.06 17.15 9.96
N ASP A 232 32.10 17.29 10.88
CA ASP A 232 30.83 16.59 10.81
C ASP A 232 30.06 16.95 9.54
N SER A 233 29.68 15.93 8.78
CA SER A 233 28.90 16.05 7.54
C SER A 233 29.48 17.04 6.51
N CYS A 234 30.78 17.33 6.55
CA CYS A 234 31.37 18.39 5.72
C CYS A 234 31.20 18.18 4.21
N TYR A 235 31.24 16.94 3.71
CA TYR A 235 31.04 16.57 2.30
C TYR A 235 29.74 15.77 2.05
N LYS A 236 28.81 15.79 3.01
CA LYS A 236 27.55 15.05 2.89
C LYS A 236 26.80 15.45 1.61
N GLU A 237 26.39 14.47 0.82
CA GLU A 237 25.59 14.65 -0.41
C GLU A 237 26.24 15.58 -1.47
N MET A 238 27.57 15.77 -1.41
CA MET A 238 28.26 16.77 -2.24
C MET A 238 28.01 16.61 -3.74
N PHE A 239 27.99 15.37 -4.26
CA PHE A 239 27.74 15.02 -5.67
C PHE A 239 26.49 14.17 -5.84
N HIS A 240 25.51 14.29 -4.94
CA HIS A 240 24.25 13.56 -5.06
C HIS A 240 23.57 13.83 -6.42
N ASP A 241 23.16 12.78 -7.14
CA ASP A 241 22.50 12.84 -8.44
C ASP A 241 23.34 13.60 -9.52
N CYS A 242 24.67 13.54 -9.45
CA CYS A 242 25.57 13.98 -10.53
C CYS A 242 25.71 12.86 -11.56
N ILE A 243 24.71 12.72 -12.43
CA ILE A 243 24.53 11.55 -13.31
C ILE A 243 25.75 11.30 -14.22
N HIS A 244 26.31 12.33 -14.83
CA HIS A 244 27.41 12.23 -15.80
C HIS A 244 28.81 12.20 -15.19
N LEU A 245 28.93 12.12 -13.86
CA LEU A 245 30.22 12.01 -13.19
C LEU A 245 30.77 10.58 -13.33
N THR A 246 31.81 10.40 -14.14
CA THR A 246 32.37 9.06 -14.44
C THR A 246 33.51 8.63 -13.50
N GLU A 247 34.18 9.59 -12.85
CA GLU A 247 35.31 9.37 -11.94
C GLU A 247 35.14 10.17 -10.64
N ALA A 248 35.47 9.54 -9.50
CA ALA A 248 35.45 10.18 -8.20
C ALA A 248 36.78 10.89 -7.88
N PRO A 249 36.77 11.99 -7.11
CA PRO A 249 37.98 12.65 -6.64
C PRO A 249 38.73 11.81 -5.59
N GLU A 250 40.03 12.06 -5.44
CA GLU A 250 40.82 11.50 -4.34
C GLU A 250 40.28 11.94 -2.97
N LEU A 251 40.14 10.98 -2.04
CA LEU A 251 39.68 11.20 -0.67
C LEU A 251 40.79 10.85 0.34
N PRO A 252 41.68 11.80 0.70
CA PRO A 252 42.92 11.50 1.43
C PRO A 252 42.75 11.33 2.95
N ALA A 253 41.55 11.57 3.50
CA ALA A 253 41.33 11.55 4.94
C ALA A 253 41.45 10.14 5.54
N THR A 254 42.28 9.98 6.59
CA THR A 254 42.49 8.72 7.31
C THR A 254 41.66 8.60 8.59
N THR A 255 41.13 9.72 9.09
CA THR A 255 40.25 9.80 10.26
C THR A 255 38.98 10.54 9.85
N LEU A 256 37.83 9.90 10.09
CA LEU A 256 36.54 10.41 9.64
C LEU A 256 35.71 10.96 10.81
N ALA A 257 34.88 11.95 10.50
CA ALA A 257 33.88 12.53 11.39
C ALA A 257 32.47 12.03 11.05
N GLU A 258 31.48 12.35 11.88
CA GLU A 258 30.13 11.82 11.73
C GLU A 258 29.53 12.22 10.37
N GLY A 259 29.08 11.23 9.60
CA GLY A 259 28.41 11.44 8.31
C GLY A 259 29.20 12.22 7.26
N CYS A 260 30.52 12.38 7.41
CA CYS A 260 31.33 13.28 6.57
C CYS A 260 31.22 13.02 5.06
N TYR A 261 31.10 11.76 4.62
CA TYR A 261 30.90 11.35 3.22
C TYR A 261 29.52 10.69 2.96
N ASN A 262 28.57 10.87 3.87
CA ASN A 262 27.23 10.29 3.73
C ASN A 262 26.60 10.72 2.40
N ARG A 263 26.16 9.76 1.59
CA ARG A 263 25.52 9.98 0.27
C ARG A 263 26.35 10.80 -0.72
N MET A 264 27.68 10.87 -0.56
CA MET A 264 28.52 11.75 -1.36
C MET A 264 28.36 11.57 -2.88
N PHE A 265 28.22 10.33 -3.36
CA PHE A 265 27.98 9.96 -4.76
C PHE A 265 26.64 9.24 -4.97
N TYR A 266 25.66 9.46 -4.08
CA TYR A 266 24.36 8.80 -4.18
C TYR A 266 23.72 9.12 -5.54
N LYS A 267 23.31 8.09 -6.30
CA LYS A 267 22.76 8.19 -7.67
C LYS A 267 23.69 8.78 -8.74
N CYS A 268 25.00 8.73 -8.58
CA CYS A 268 25.93 8.96 -9.70
C CYS A 268 25.93 7.74 -10.63
N SER A 269 24.91 7.62 -11.48
CA SER A 269 24.62 6.38 -12.21
C SER A 269 25.66 6.00 -13.27
N GLU A 270 26.44 6.96 -13.79
CA GLU A 270 27.54 6.72 -14.76
C GLU A 270 28.93 6.62 -14.09
N LEU A 271 29.02 6.66 -12.76
CA LEU A 271 30.28 6.50 -12.03
C LEU A 271 30.82 5.07 -12.21
N THR A 272 31.97 4.95 -12.88
CA THR A 272 32.55 3.64 -13.24
C THR A 272 33.60 3.14 -12.24
N GLN A 273 34.23 4.05 -11.49
CA GLN A 273 35.30 3.74 -10.55
C GLN A 273 35.09 4.47 -9.22
N ALA A 274 35.25 3.74 -8.12
CA ALA A 274 35.26 4.30 -6.78
C ALA A 274 36.66 4.84 -6.41
N PRO A 275 36.76 5.88 -5.56
CA PRO A 275 38.03 6.37 -5.06
C PRO A 275 38.59 5.44 -3.98
N LYS A 276 39.89 5.55 -3.71
CA LYS A 276 40.51 4.89 -2.55
C LYS A 276 39.92 5.46 -1.26
N LEU A 277 39.62 4.57 -0.30
CA LEU A 277 39.10 4.93 1.03
C LEU A 277 40.09 4.51 2.12
N PRO A 278 41.11 5.34 2.46
CA PRO A 278 42.23 4.94 3.32
C PRO A 278 41.92 4.89 4.81
N ALA A 279 40.71 5.29 5.25
CA ALA A 279 40.38 5.42 6.66
C ALA A 279 40.28 4.07 7.37
N THR A 280 41.03 3.92 8.48
CA THR A 280 40.99 2.73 9.35
C THR A 280 40.16 2.95 10.63
N THR A 281 39.83 4.20 10.95
CA THR A 281 38.99 4.59 12.08
C THR A 281 37.76 5.33 11.56
N LEU A 282 36.62 4.66 11.66
CA LEU A 282 35.35 5.16 11.13
C LEU A 282 34.51 5.81 12.22
N ALA A 283 33.74 6.82 11.82
CA ALA A 283 32.70 7.44 12.65
C ALA A 283 31.31 6.99 12.20
N LYS A 284 30.29 7.32 13.00
CA LYS A 284 28.89 6.99 12.73
C LYS A 284 28.49 7.47 11.33
N GLY A 285 27.93 6.57 10.53
CA GLY A 285 27.37 6.87 9.21
C GLY A 285 28.33 7.49 8.18
N CYS A 286 29.64 7.47 8.41
CA CYS A 286 30.60 8.23 7.60
C CYS A 286 30.56 7.92 6.09
N TYR A 287 30.35 6.66 5.70
CA TYR A 287 30.21 6.22 4.29
C TYR A 287 28.81 5.71 3.95
N SER A 288 27.81 5.99 4.79
CA SER A 288 26.46 5.48 4.55
C SER A 288 25.91 6.00 3.22
N ASN A 289 25.35 5.09 2.41
CA ASN A 289 24.79 5.35 1.08
C ASN A 289 25.76 6.00 0.08
N MET A 290 27.07 5.95 0.31
CA MET A 290 28.04 6.73 -0.47
C MET A 290 27.95 6.47 -1.98
N PHE A 291 27.78 5.21 -2.41
CA PHE A 291 27.66 4.80 -3.81
C PHE A 291 26.30 4.18 -4.14
N SER A 292 25.29 4.39 -3.29
CA SER A 292 23.97 3.80 -3.53
C SER A 292 23.40 4.29 -4.87
N SER A 293 22.84 3.36 -5.65
CA SER A 293 22.36 3.54 -7.03
C SER A 293 23.43 4.01 -8.04
N CYS A 294 24.72 3.77 -7.80
CA CYS A 294 25.78 3.92 -8.82
C CYS A 294 25.78 2.71 -9.77
N THR A 295 24.84 2.69 -10.71
CA THR A 295 24.55 1.51 -11.55
C THR A 295 25.69 1.09 -12.48
N ALA A 296 26.56 2.01 -12.90
CA ALA A 296 27.71 1.72 -13.75
C ALA A 296 28.96 1.23 -12.98
N LEU A 297 28.95 1.26 -11.65
CA LEU A 297 30.10 0.85 -10.84
C LEU A 297 30.33 -0.66 -10.97
N THR A 298 31.51 -1.06 -11.45
CA THR A 298 31.83 -2.49 -11.68
C THR A 298 32.72 -3.10 -10.60
N GLN A 299 33.45 -2.27 -9.84
CA GLN A 299 34.37 -2.69 -8.79
C GLN A 299 34.19 -1.82 -7.54
N ALA A 300 34.22 -2.45 -6.36
CA ALA A 300 34.21 -1.76 -5.08
C ALA A 300 35.63 -1.33 -4.67
N PRO A 301 35.77 -0.23 -3.91
CA PRO A 301 37.04 0.16 -3.30
C PRO A 301 37.43 -0.76 -2.14
N GLU A 302 38.72 -0.80 -1.79
CA GLU A 302 39.21 -1.46 -0.58
C GLU A 302 38.63 -0.78 0.68
N LEU A 303 38.22 -1.60 1.67
CA LEU A 303 37.65 -1.15 2.94
C LEU A 303 38.50 -1.64 4.12
N PRO A 304 39.60 -0.93 4.48
CA PRO A 304 40.62 -1.45 5.40
C PRO A 304 40.23 -1.42 6.89
N ALA A 305 39.08 -0.86 7.26
CA ALA A 305 38.71 -0.66 8.65
C ALA A 305 38.38 -1.97 9.37
N THR A 306 39.10 -2.26 10.47
CA THR A 306 38.83 -3.40 11.35
C THR A 306 37.92 -3.05 12.53
N THR A 307 37.78 -1.76 12.83
CA THR A 307 36.93 -1.22 13.89
C THR A 307 35.82 -0.39 13.25
N LEU A 308 34.59 -0.87 13.37
CA LEU A 308 33.42 -0.26 12.74
C LEU A 308 32.61 0.56 13.73
N ALA A 309 32.02 1.64 13.23
CA ALA A 309 31.03 2.44 13.96
C ALA A 309 29.61 2.13 13.46
N GLU A 310 28.62 2.59 14.23
CA GLU A 310 27.20 2.47 13.86
C GLU A 310 26.95 3.00 12.44
N ASN A 311 26.24 2.22 11.61
CA ASN A 311 25.84 2.58 10.25
C ASN A 311 26.98 3.01 9.29
N CYS A 312 28.26 2.77 9.61
CA CYS A 312 29.37 3.34 8.86
C CYS A 312 29.35 3.00 7.35
N TYR A 313 28.92 1.80 6.96
CA TYR A 313 28.75 1.36 5.57
C TYR A 313 27.30 1.03 5.19
N TYR A 314 26.33 1.54 5.95
CA TYR A 314 24.90 1.29 5.73
C TYR A 314 24.50 1.65 4.29
N GLU A 315 23.95 0.69 3.53
CA GLU A 315 23.53 0.84 2.12
C GLU A 315 24.62 1.36 1.16
N MET A 316 25.91 1.19 1.47
CA MET A 316 26.99 1.82 0.71
C MET A 316 26.95 1.53 -0.81
N PHE A 317 26.66 0.30 -1.22
CA PHE A 317 26.59 -0.16 -2.62
C PHE A 317 25.19 -0.64 -3.02
N LYS A 318 24.14 -0.24 -2.29
CA LYS A 318 22.77 -0.63 -2.63
C LYS A 318 22.45 -0.22 -4.08
N GLU A 319 21.81 -1.11 -4.84
CA GLU A 319 21.45 -0.90 -6.25
C GLU A 319 22.64 -0.57 -7.19
N CYS A 320 23.87 -0.93 -6.80
CA CYS A 320 25.02 -0.99 -7.73
C CYS A 320 24.89 -2.24 -8.63
N THR A 321 23.98 -2.18 -9.60
CA THR A 321 23.55 -3.37 -10.36
C THR A 321 24.69 -4.09 -11.07
N ASN A 322 25.68 -3.36 -11.61
CA ASN A 322 26.80 -3.90 -12.37
C ASN A 322 28.01 -4.33 -11.51
N LEU A 323 27.91 -4.22 -10.18
CA LEU A 323 28.97 -4.66 -9.28
C LEU A 323 29.03 -6.19 -9.28
N THR A 324 30.14 -6.76 -9.77
CA THR A 324 30.30 -8.22 -9.92
C THR A 324 31.06 -8.89 -8.78
N GLN A 325 31.86 -8.11 -8.03
CA GLN A 325 32.69 -8.56 -6.91
C GLN A 325 32.55 -7.60 -5.72
N ALA A 326 32.43 -8.16 -4.53
CA ALA A 326 32.44 -7.41 -3.28
C ALA A 326 33.88 -7.17 -2.79
N PRO A 327 34.13 -6.10 -2.02
CA PRO A 327 35.42 -5.86 -1.37
C PRO A 327 35.60 -6.78 -0.15
N GLU A 328 36.85 -6.93 0.31
CA GLU A 328 37.15 -7.60 1.58
C GLU A 328 36.55 -6.81 2.77
N LEU A 329 36.00 -7.55 3.76
CA LEU A 329 35.39 -6.98 4.97
C LEU A 329 36.09 -7.53 6.23
N PRO A 330 37.21 -6.93 6.67
CA PRO A 330 38.11 -7.56 7.65
C PRO A 330 37.65 -7.50 9.12
N ALA A 331 36.56 -6.78 9.43
CA ALA A 331 36.12 -6.54 10.80
C ALA A 331 35.65 -7.83 11.52
N LYS A 332 36.17 -8.07 12.72
CA LYS A 332 35.82 -9.25 13.56
C LYS A 332 34.73 -8.98 14.60
N THR A 333 34.50 -7.70 14.89
CA THR A 333 33.46 -7.20 15.79
C THR A 333 32.68 -6.13 15.06
N LEU A 334 31.35 -6.28 15.01
CA LEU A 334 30.47 -5.39 14.27
C LEU A 334 29.67 -4.48 15.19
N ALA A 335 29.52 -3.23 14.76
CA ALA A 335 28.60 -2.28 15.38
C ALA A 335 27.20 -2.38 14.76
N ASP A 336 26.24 -1.70 15.40
CA ASP A 336 24.84 -1.67 14.97
C ASP A 336 24.72 -1.26 13.49
N SER A 337 24.06 -2.11 12.71
CA SER A 337 23.71 -1.87 11.29
C SER A 337 24.89 -1.45 10.38
N CYS A 338 26.12 -1.75 10.77
CA CYS A 338 27.32 -1.26 10.06
C CYS A 338 27.40 -1.72 8.59
N TYR A 339 26.92 -2.93 8.25
CA TYR A 339 26.85 -3.47 6.89
C TYR A 339 25.41 -3.72 6.40
N ALA A 340 24.41 -3.16 7.08
CA ALA A 340 23.02 -3.41 6.70
C ALA A 340 22.75 -2.91 5.27
N ASN A 341 22.11 -3.77 4.48
CA ASN A 341 21.73 -3.54 3.08
C ASN A 341 22.89 -3.12 2.16
N MET A 342 24.15 -3.40 2.54
CA MET A 342 25.33 -2.89 1.85
C MET A 342 25.37 -3.22 0.35
N PHE A 343 24.97 -4.43 -0.04
CA PHE A 343 24.90 -4.89 -1.44
C PHE A 343 23.47 -5.18 -1.91
N LYS A 344 22.46 -4.63 -1.22
CA LYS A 344 21.06 -4.87 -1.57
C LYS A 344 20.80 -4.50 -3.04
N LYS A 345 20.23 -5.42 -3.82
CA LYS A 345 19.95 -5.31 -5.26
C LYS A 345 21.19 -5.10 -6.14
N CYS A 346 22.35 -5.60 -5.74
CA CYS A 346 23.50 -5.77 -6.64
C CYS A 346 23.24 -6.99 -7.54
N ALA A 347 22.40 -6.81 -8.57
CA ALA A 347 21.84 -7.90 -9.37
C ALA A 347 22.90 -8.83 -10.00
N TYR A 348 24.06 -8.30 -10.40
CA TYR A 348 25.15 -9.06 -11.03
C TYR A 348 26.26 -9.51 -10.06
N LEU A 349 26.10 -9.35 -8.75
CA LEU A 349 27.06 -9.84 -7.78
C LEU A 349 27.03 -11.37 -7.74
N THR A 350 28.13 -12.01 -8.13
CA THR A 350 28.18 -13.49 -8.28
C THR A 350 28.73 -14.23 -7.05
N GLN A 351 29.55 -13.54 -6.25
CA GLN A 351 30.22 -14.07 -5.05
C GLN A 351 30.10 -13.07 -3.89
N ALA A 352 29.80 -13.59 -2.71
CA ALA A 352 29.83 -12.83 -1.47
C ALA A 352 31.27 -12.73 -0.93
N PRO A 353 31.63 -11.66 -0.20
CA PRO A 353 32.90 -11.56 0.49
C PRO A 353 32.93 -12.47 1.73
N GLU A 354 34.13 -12.76 2.24
CA GLU A 354 34.28 -13.40 3.55
C GLU A 354 33.70 -12.51 4.67
N LEU A 355 33.01 -13.13 5.64
CA LEU A 355 32.39 -12.45 6.78
C LEU A 355 32.99 -12.97 8.10
N PRO A 356 34.19 -12.52 8.50
CA PRO A 356 34.95 -13.11 9.62
C PRO A 356 34.41 -12.79 11.02
N ALA A 357 33.38 -11.96 11.13
CA ALA A 357 32.87 -11.48 12.40
C ALA A 357 32.21 -12.56 13.25
N THR A 358 32.63 -12.65 14.51
CA THR A 358 32.03 -13.57 15.51
C THR A 358 31.21 -12.83 16.57
N GLN A 359 31.43 -11.51 16.71
CA GLN A 359 30.67 -10.64 17.60
C GLN A 359 29.77 -9.70 16.79
N LEU A 360 28.48 -10.00 16.80
CA LEU A 360 27.46 -9.37 15.98
C LEU A 360 26.55 -8.47 16.83
N ALA A 361 26.38 -7.20 16.41
CA ALA A 361 25.44 -6.26 17.01
C ALA A 361 24.10 -6.21 16.27
N ARG A 362 23.18 -5.31 16.65
CA ARG A 362 21.82 -5.31 16.10
C ARG A 362 21.85 -5.03 14.59
N SER A 363 21.13 -5.85 13.83
CA SER A 363 20.90 -5.64 12.39
C SER A 363 22.18 -5.50 11.54
N CYS A 364 23.33 -6.03 12.00
CA CYS A 364 24.62 -5.80 11.34
C CYS A 364 24.68 -6.20 9.86
N TYR A 365 24.02 -7.31 9.49
CA TYR A 365 23.99 -7.84 8.12
C TYR A 365 22.57 -7.89 7.55
N THR A 366 21.62 -7.15 8.14
CA THR A 366 20.23 -7.12 7.66
C THR A 366 20.18 -6.78 6.19
N GLY A 367 19.56 -7.62 5.37
CA GLY A 367 19.36 -7.37 3.95
C GLY A 367 20.64 -7.22 3.13
N MET A 368 21.80 -7.63 3.65
CA MET A 368 23.11 -7.34 3.05
C MET A 368 23.21 -7.72 1.57
N PHE A 369 22.67 -8.88 1.18
CA PHE A 369 22.64 -9.39 -0.20
C PHE A 369 21.20 -9.53 -0.75
N SER A 370 20.22 -8.86 -0.14
CA SER A 370 18.83 -8.95 -0.59
C SER A 370 18.69 -8.51 -2.05
N GLY A 371 18.12 -9.34 -2.92
CA GLY A 371 17.96 -9.07 -4.35
C GLY A 371 19.25 -9.21 -5.17
N CYS A 372 20.27 -9.89 -4.65
CA CYS A 372 21.44 -10.27 -5.45
C CYS A 372 21.11 -11.50 -6.30
N GLU A 373 20.39 -11.29 -7.39
CA GLU A 373 19.82 -12.34 -8.24
C GLU A 373 20.87 -13.30 -8.85
N SER A 374 22.10 -12.83 -9.09
CA SER A 374 23.20 -13.65 -9.65
C SER A 374 24.08 -14.35 -8.62
N LEU A 375 23.80 -14.19 -7.31
CA LEU A 375 24.63 -14.76 -6.25
C LEU A 375 24.46 -16.28 -6.18
N THR A 376 25.51 -17.02 -6.52
CA THR A 376 25.47 -18.50 -6.56
C THR A 376 25.96 -19.18 -5.29
N GLN A 377 26.81 -18.50 -4.50
CA GLN A 377 27.42 -19.03 -3.29
C GLN A 377 27.29 -18.04 -2.13
N ALA A 378 26.83 -18.54 -0.99
CA ALA A 378 26.78 -17.77 0.24
C ALA A 378 28.14 -17.83 0.98
N PRO A 379 28.48 -16.81 1.79
CA PRO A 379 29.69 -16.81 2.60
C PRO A 379 29.54 -17.69 3.86
N GLU A 380 30.66 -18.03 4.48
CA GLU A 380 30.65 -18.66 5.80
C GLU A 380 30.11 -17.69 6.87
N LEU A 381 29.37 -18.23 7.85
CA LEU A 381 28.74 -17.47 8.94
C LEU A 381 29.22 -18.00 10.32
N PRO A 382 30.36 -17.51 10.84
CA PRO A 382 31.05 -18.12 11.99
C PRO A 382 30.45 -17.75 13.37
N ALA A 383 29.53 -16.78 13.45
CA ALA A 383 29.00 -16.31 14.72
C ALA A 383 28.12 -17.36 15.42
N THR A 384 28.43 -17.67 16.69
CA THR A 384 27.68 -18.65 17.49
C THR A 384 26.49 -18.06 18.26
N THR A 385 26.37 -16.73 18.29
CA THR A 385 25.30 -15.96 18.94
C THR A 385 24.86 -14.85 17.99
N LEU A 386 23.57 -14.74 17.70
CA LEU A 386 23.02 -13.69 16.85
C LEU A 386 22.26 -12.65 17.68
N ALA A 387 22.62 -11.39 17.48
CA ALA A 387 21.83 -10.26 17.96
C ALA A 387 20.56 -10.06 17.12
N GLU A 388 19.67 -9.21 17.63
CA GLU A 388 18.36 -8.94 17.03
C GLU A 388 18.49 -8.56 15.55
N SER A 389 17.70 -9.25 14.72
CA SER A 389 17.60 -9.07 13.27
C SER A 389 18.91 -9.16 12.47
N CYS A 390 20.07 -9.59 13.01
CA CYS A 390 21.34 -9.43 12.26
C CYS A 390 21.40 -10.18 10.91
N TYR A 391 20.78 -11.36 10.74
CA TYR A 391 20.68 -12.04 9.43
C TYR A 391 19.30 -11.92 8.77
N LYS A 392 18.46 -10.98 9.25
CA LYS A 392 17.13 -10.77 8.67
C LYS A 392 17.28 -10.39 7.20
N GLU A 393 16.54 -11.09 6.32
CA GLU A 393 16.51 -10.83 4.87
C GLU A 393 17.88 -10.90 4.16
N MET A 394 18.91 -11.49 4.79
CA MET A 394 20.29 -11.41 4.30
C MET A 394 20.45 -11.89 2.85
N PHE A 395 19.73 -12.94 2.44
CA PHE A 395 19.68 -13.48 1.08
C PHE A 395 18.26 -13.46 0.49
N TYR A 396 17.39 -12.55 0.95
CA TYR A 396 16.03 -12.38 0.41
C TYR A 396 16.08 -12.18 -1.11
N GLU A 397 15.32 -12.96 -1.90
CA GLU A 397 15.29 -12.90 -3.37
C GLU A 397 16.65 -13.18 -4.07
N CYS A 398 17.56 -13.92 -3.43
CA CYS A 398 18.75 -14.46 -4.10
C CYS A 398 18.40 -15.68 -4.97
N SER A 399 17.75 -15.44 -6.10
CA SER A 399 17.14 -16.48 -6.95
C SER A 399 18.14 -17.49 -7.53
N SER A 400 19.42 -17.14 -7.73
CA SER A 400 20.47 -18.07 -8.21
C SER A 400 21.15 -18.90 -7.12
N LEU A 401 20.87 -18.66 -5.83
CA LEU A 401 21.53 -19.37 -4.74
C LEU A 401 21.03 -20.82 -4.67
N THR A 402 21.93 -21.79 -4.88
CA THR A 402 21.54 -23.22 -4.90
C THR A 402 21.74 -23.93 -3.57
N GLU A 403 22.64 -23.44 -2.73
CA GLU A 403 23.01 -24.01 -1.43
C GLU A 403 23.07 -22.90 -0.37
N ALA A 404 22.53 -23.19 0.82
CA ALA A 404 22.59 -22.29 1.95
C ALA A 404 23.91 -22.47 2.73
N PRO A 405 24.43 -21.41 3.38
CA PRO A 405 25.60 -21.50 4.23
C PRO A 405 25.30 -22.31 5.50
N GLU A 406 26.33 -22.88 6.12
CA GLU A 406 26.20 -23.50 7.44
C GLU A 406 25.82 -22.44 8.49
N LEU A 407 24.79 -22.74 9.30
CA LEU A 407 24.40 -21.92 10.43
C LEU A 407 24.96 -22.52 11.71
N THR A 408 25.83 -21.77 12.40
CA THR A 408 26.53 -22.22 13.62
C THR A 408 25.89 -21.71 14.91
N ALA A 409 25.04 -20.68 14.82
CA ALA A 409 24.48 -19.98 15.97
C ALA A 409 23.48 -20.80 16.79
N LYS A 410 23.78 -20.98 18.08
CA LYS A 410 22.92 -21.73 19.03
C LYS A 410 21.97 -20.84 19.81
N THR A 411 22.31 -19.56 19.94
CA THR A 411 21.54 -18.55 20.67
C THR A 411 21.07 -17.49 19.70
N LEU A 412 19.75 -17.35 19.58
CA LEU A 412 19.09 -16.51 18.58
C LEU A 412 18.20 -15.47 19.27
N ALA A 413 18.45 -14.19 19.00
CA ALA A 413 17.58 -13.09 19.42
C ALA A 413 16.43 -12.86 18.42
N ASN A 414 15.48 -11.98 18.79
CA ASN A 414 14.27 -11.70 18.03
C ASN A 414 14.54 -11.45 16.54
N GLY A 415 13.80 -12.16 15.68
CA GLY A 415 13.82 -11.99 14.22
C GLY A 415 15.17 -12.19 13.53
N CYS A 416 16.18 -12.77 14.20
CA CYS A 416 17.56 -12.76 13.70
C CYS A 416 17.75 -13.43 12.34
N CYS A 417 16.96 -14.45 11.98
CA CYS A 417 17.03 -15.15 10.69
C CYS A 417 15.70 -15.04 9.91
N ALA A 418 14.85 -14.07 10.24
CA ALA A 418 13.57 -13.90 9.57
C ALA A 418 13.80 -13.59 8.08
N ARG A 419 13.08 -14.29 7.20
CA ARG A 419 13.15 -14.15 5.73
C ARG A 419 14.57 -14.31 5.13
N MET A 420 15.48 -14.99 5.82
CA MET A 420 16.89 -15.06 5.41
C MET A 420 17.08 -15.60 3.98
N PHE A 421 16.29 -16.59 3.56
CA PHE A 421 16.32 -17.20 2.21
C PHE A 421 14.95 -17.13 1.52
N ASP A 422 14.10 -16.18 1.91
CA ASP A 422 12.76 -16.03 1.33
C ASP A 422 12.88 -15.66 -0.16
N HIS A 423 12.14 -16.37 -1.01
CA HIS A 423 12.19 -16.34 -2.48
C HIS A 423 13.56 -16.71 -3.10
N CYS A 424 14.40 -17.49 -2.41
CA CYS A 424 15.54 -18.17 -3.04
C CYS A 424 15.08 -19.37 -3.89
N SER A 425 14.49 -19.08 -5.05
CA SER A 425 13.74 -20.06 -5.86
C SER A 425 14.54 -21.28 -6.31
N ASN A 426 15.87 -21.18 -6.45
CA ASN A 426 16.76 -22.29 -6.85
C ASN A 426 17.41 -23.03 -5.67
N LEU A 427 17.11 -22.65 -4.42
CA LEU A 427 17.67 -23.32 -3.24
C LEU A 427 17.16 -24.76 -3.13
N LYS A 428 18.06 -25.74 -3.30
CA LYS A 428 17.68 -27.16 -3.33
C LYS A 428 17.72 -27.83 -1.96
N GLN A 429 18.56 -27.32 -1.06
CA GLN A 429 18.80 -27.89 0.25
C GLN A 429 18.82 -26.78 1.31
N ALA A 430 18.05 -26.98 2.38
CA ALA A 430 18.08 -26.12 3.54
C ALA A 430 19.28 -26.46 4.45
N PRO A 431 19.85 -25.47 5.16
CA PRO A 431 20.93 -25.71 6.11
C PRO A 431 20.40 -26.40 7.37
N LYS A 432 21.32 -26.99 8.13
CA LYS A 432 21.02 -27.48 9.48
C LYS A 432 20.69 -26.30 10.39
N LEU A 433 19.67 -26.45 11.23
CA LEU A 433 19.28 -25.46 12.22
C LEU A 433 19.74 -25.94 13.61
N PRO A 434 20.77 -25.34 14.23
CA PRO A 434 21.33 -25.85 15.49
C PRO A 434 20.64 -25.31 16.75
N ALA A 435 19.94 -24.17 16.69
CA ALA A 435 19.36 -23.52 17.86
C ALA A 435 18.16 -24.30 18.43
N THR A 436 18.23 -24.68 19.71
CA THR A 436 17.15 -25.39 20.43
C THR A 436 16.18 -24.47 21.15
N THR A 437 16.58 -23.22 21.36
CA THR A 437 15.78 -22.17 22.01
C THR A 437 15.63 -21.03 21.02
N LEU A 438 14.38 -20.67 20.70
CA LEU A 438 14.07 -19.66 19.70
C LEU A 438 13.37 -18.49 20.37
N ALA A 439 13.82 -17.27 20.05
CA ALA A 439 13.12 -16.04 20.40
C ALA A 439 12.07 -15.68 19.34
N ASP A 440 11.31 -14.61 19.56
CA ASP A 440 10.17 -14.25 18.73
C ASP A 440 10.53 -14.13 17.25
N SER A 441 9.73 -14.77 16.39
CA SER A 441 9.84 -14.71 14.93
C SER A 441 11.21 -15.08 14.33
N CYS A 442 12.07 -15.82 15.04
CA CYS A 442 13.46 -16.08 14.61
C CYS A 442 13.60 -16.65 13.19
N TYR A 443 12.72 -17.57 12.78
CA TYR A 443 12.75 -18.22 11.45
C TYR A 443 11.50 -17.94 10.62
N MET A 444 10.80 -16.84 10.94
CA MET A 444 9.60 -16.43 10.22
C MET A 444 9.92 -16.28 8.72
N TYR A 445 9.17 -16.98 7.86
CA TYR A 445 9.30 -17.01 6.40
C TYR A 445 10.70 -17.39 5.88
N MET A 446 11.55 -18.05 6.67
CA MET A 446 12.97 -18.25 6.34
C MET A 446 13.21 -18.90 4.97
N PHE A 447 12.39 -19.85 4.54
CA PHE A 447 12.47 -20.53 3.24
C PHE A 447 11.17 -20.38 2.41
N SER A 448 10.38 -19.35 2.70
CA SER A 448 9.18 -19.07 1.91
C SER A 448 9.56 -18.85 0.44
N GLY A 449 8.78 -19.33 -0.52
CA GLY A 449 9.06 -19.17 -1.94
C GLY A 449 10.30 -19.92 -2.46
N CYS A 450 10.95 -20.78 -1.65
CA CYS A 450 12.03 -21.66 -2.11
C CYS A 450 11.47 -22.80 -2.96
N SER A 451 11.04 -22.49 -4.18
CA SER A 451 10.30 -23.41 -5.06
C SER A 451 11.05 -24.70 -5.40
N SER A 452 12.39 -24.68 -5.37
CA SER A 452 13.24 -25.86 -5.64
C SER A 452 13.53 -26.74 -4.41
N LEU A 453 13.10 -26.33 -3.21
CA LEU A 453 13.39 -27.07 -1.98
C LEU A 453 12.53 -28.35 -1.91
N THR A 454 13.17 -29.51 -1.94
CA THR A 454 12.47 -30.81 -1.96
C THR A 454 12.30 -31.46 -0.59
N LYS A 455 13.14 -31.07 0.39
CA LYS A 455 13.15 -31.60 1.76
C LYS A 455 13.36 -30.47 2.77
N ALA A 456 12.60 -30.50 3.85
CA ALA A 456 12.77 -29.58 4.96
C ALA A 456 13.93 -30.03 5.88
N PRO A 457 14.62 -29.09 6.56
CA PRO A 457 15.61 -29.39 7.58
C PRO A 457 14.95 -29.90 8.86
N LYS A 458 15.72 -30.59 9.70
CA LYS A 458 15.27 -30.98 11.05
C LYS A 458 15.05 -29.73 11.92
N LEU A 459 13.93 -29.70 12.65
CA LEU A 459 13.61 -28.65 13.60
C LEU A 459 13.92 -29.14 15.02
N PRO A 460 14.92 -28.58 15.73
CA PRO A 460 15.34 -29.11 17.03
C PRO A 460 14.58 -28.54 18.24
N ALA A 461 13.90 -27.39 18.10
CA ALA A 461 13.30 -26.66 19.21
C ALA A 461 12.06 -27.38 19.80
N THR A 462 12.03 -27.59 21.12
CA THR A 462 10.94 -28.26 21.84
C THR A 462 9.94 -27.30 22.50
N THR A 463 10.28 -26.02 22.54
CA THR A 463 9.45 -24.89 22.99
C THR A 463 9.56 -23.78 21.96
N LEU A 464 8.43 -23.21 21.56
CA LEU A 464 8.40 -22.14 20.55
C LEU A 464 7.88 -20.83 21.14
N ALA A 465 8.59 -19.75 20.85
CA ALA A 465 8.12 -18.39 21.06
C ALA A 465 7.17 -17.95 19.92
N PRO A 466 6.43 -16.84 20.07
CA PRO A 466 5.48 -16.36 19.07
C PRO A 466 6.07 -16.27 17.65
N GLY A 467 5.34 -16.78 16.66
CA GLY A 467 5.67 -16.65 15.24
C GLY A 467 6.96 -17.32 14.76
N CYS A 468 7.67 -18.11 15.58
CA CYS A 468 9.01 -18.62 15.26
C CYS A 468 9.15 -19.30 13.90
N TYR A 469 8.18 -20.15 13.51
CA TYR A 469 8.19 -20.89 12.24
C TYR A 469 7.03 -20.48 11.33
N LYS A 470 6.44 -19.30 11.57
CA LYS A 470 5.37 -18.76 10.72
C LYS A 470 5.85 -18.69 9.28
N GLY A 471 5.12 -19.34 8.37
CA GLY A 471 5.38 -19.32 6.93
C GLY A 471 6.71 -19.91 6.49
N MET A 472 7.42 -20.66 7.35
CA MET A 472 8.81 -21.06 7.12
C MET A 472 9.05 -21.76 5.77
N PHE A 473 8.10 -22.57 5.29
CA PHE A 473 8.15 -23.28 4.02
C PHE A 473 6.97 -22.91 3.11
N SER A 474 6.34 -21.76 3.32
CA SER A 474 5.22 -21.30 2.49
C SER A 474 5.64 -21.23 1.02
N GLN A 475 4.83 -21.72 0.09
CA GLN A 475 5.10 -21.74 -1.35
C GLN A 475 6.36 -22.53 -1.75
N CYS A 476 6.82 -23.49 -0.94
CA CYS A 476 7.82 -24.48 -1.36
C CYS A 476 7.18 -25.53 -2.28
N LEU A 477 7.01 -25.17 -3.56
CA LEU A 477 6.20 -25.92 -4.53
C LEU A 477 6.62 -27.39 -4.71
N LEU A 478 7.93 -27.70 -4.59
CA LEU A 478 8.48 -29.06 -4.75
C LEU A 478 8.73 -29.80 -3.42
N LEU A 479 8.34 -29.25 -2.27
CA LEU A 479 8.51 -29.89 -0.99
C LEU A 479 7.59 -31.13 -0.89
N THR A 480 8.18 -32.32 -0.79
CA THR A 480 7.41 -33.58 -0.78
C THR A 480 7.18 -34.16 0.61
N GLN A 481 8.01 -33.78 1.58
CA GLN A 481 7.99 -34.29 2.96
C GLN A 481 8.18 -33.16 3.96
N ALA A 482 7.27 -33.06 4.92
CA ALA A 482 7.38 -32.17 6.05
C ALA A 482 8.40 -32.70 7.09
N PRO A 483 9.06 -31.82 7.88
CA PRO A 483 9.92 -32.20 8.97
C PRO A 483 9.11 -32.67 10.20
N GLU A 484 9.76 -33.39 11.11
CA GLU A 484 9.19 -33.65 12.44
C GLU A 484 8.98 -32.33 13.21
N LEU A 485 7.87 -32.23 13.94
CA LEU A 485 7.54 -31.09 14.79
C LEU A 485 7.64 -31.51 16.27
N PRO A 486 8.79 -31.36 16.95
CA PRO A 486 8.98 -31.86 18.30
C PRO A 486 8.39 -30.96 19.40
N ALA A 487 8.02 -29.71 19.09
CA ALA A 487 7.59 -28.75 20.09
C ALA A 487 6.26 -29.11 20.73
N LYS A 488 6.24 -29.22 22.07
CA LYS A 488 5.02 -29.53 22.85
C LYS A 488 4.36 -28.29 23.44
N THR A 489 5.14 -27.24 23.66
CA THR A 489 4.68 -25.95 24.17
C THR A 489 4.69 -24.96 23.01
N LEU A 490 3.49 -24.52 22.62
CA LEU A 490 3.22 -23.73 21.45
C LEU A 490 2.73 -22.34 21.86
N ALA A 491 3.40 -21.29 21.39
CA ALA A 491 2.98 -19.90 21.54
C ALA A 491 2.16 -19.41 20.33
N ASP A 492 1.73 -18.16 20.34
CA ASP A 492 0.86 -17.60 19.31
C ASP A 492 1.47 -17.69 17.91
N SER A 493 0.67 -18.12 16.94
CA SER A 493 1.00 -18.18 15.50
C SER A 493 2.30 -18.96 15.17
N CYS A 494 2.74 -19.87 16.04
CA CYS A 494 4.05 -20.48 15.93
C CYS A 494 4.32 -21.26 14.63
N TYR A 495 3.30 -21.91 14.06
CA TYR A 495 3.36 -22.66 12.79
C TYR A 495 2.36 -22.11 11.75
N GLN A 496 1.90 -20.86 11.94
CA GLN A 496 0.94 -20.25 11.02
C GLN A 496 1.49 -20.30 9.59
N SER A 497 0.70 -20.80 8.64
CA SER A 497 1.05 -20.88 7.21
C SER A 497 2.34 -21.65 6.89
N MET A 498 2.85 -22.48 7.81
CA MET A 498 4.18 -23.11 7.67
C MET A 498 4.38 -23.85 6.35
N PHE A 499 3.35 -24.53 5.84
CA PHE A 499 3.36 -25.26 4.55
C PHE A 499 2.27 -24.75 3.60
N HIS A 500 1.79 -23.52 3.76
CA HIS A 500 0.81 -22.93 2.86
C HIS A 500 1.33 -22.97 1.41
N GLY A 501 0.55 -23.45 0.45
CA GLY A 501 0.94 -23.53 -0.96
C GLY A 501 2.03 -24.57 -1.28
N CYS A 502 2.34 -25.50 -0.37
CA CYS A 502 3.22 -26.64 -0.66
C CYS A 502 2.51 -27.68 -1.54
N VAL A 503 2.37 -27.37 -2.85
CA VAL A 503 1.58 -28.15 -3.81
C VAL A 503 1.98 -29.64 -3.85
N CYS A 504 3.28 -29.96 -3.76
CA CYS A 504 3.77 -31.33 -3.83
C CYS A 504 3.77 -32.11 -2.50
N LEU A 505 3.30 -31.51 -1.40
CA LEU A 505 3.32 -32.16 -0.10
C LEU A 505 2.28 -33.29 -0.02
N LYS A 506 2.75 -34.53 0.09
CA LYS A 506 1.87 -35.72 0.14
C LYS A 506 1.61 -36.24 1.54
N GLN A 507 2.50 -35.95 2.49
CA GLN A 507 2.45 -36.45 3.86
C GLN A 507 2.63 -35.31 4.84
N THR A 508 1.72 -35.23 5.81
CA THR A 508 1.76 -34.27 6.90
C THR A 508 2.63 -34.78 8.06
N PRO A 509 3.24 -33.88 8.85
CA PRO A 509 3.93 -34.26 10.07
C PRO A 509 2.93 -34.61 11.18
N LYS A 510 3.40 -35.36 12.17
CA LYS A 510 2.63 -35.58 13.40
C LYS A 510 2.55 -34.27 14.20
N LEU A 511 1.36 -33.91 14.65
CA LEU A 511 1.14 -32.75 15.51
C LEU A 511 1.14 -33.19 16.98
N PRO A 512 2.04 -32.71 17.85
CA PRO A 512 2.23 -33.29 19.19
C PRO A 512 1.40 -32.62 20.31
N ALA A 513 0.91 -31.40 20.10
CA ALA A 513 0.38 -30.56 21.18
C ALA A 513 -1.09 -30.86 21.53
N LYS A 514 -1.39 -30.96 22.83
CA LYS A 514 -2.77 -31.13 23.35
C LYS A 514 -3.50 -29.82 23.64
N THR A 515 -2.75 -28.73 23.74
CA THR A 515 -3.23 -27.37 23.99
C THR A 515 -2.63 -26.47 22.92
N LEU A 516 -3.46 -25.66 22.27
CA LEU A 516 -3.03 -24.73 21.22
C LEU A 516 -3.24 -23.28 21.65
N ALA A 517 -2.21 -22.48 21.42
CA ALA A 517 -2.26 -21.02 21.53
C ALA A 517 -2.87 -20.39 20.26
N LYS A 518 -3.12 -19.08 20.30
CA LYS A 518 -3.88 -18.36 19.26
C LYS A 518 -3.24 -18.56 17.88
N GLY A 519 -4.02 -19.03 16.92
CA GLY A 519 -3.61 -19.15 15.53
C GLY A 519 -2.41 -20.06 15.23
N CYS A 520 -1.93 -20.93 16.14
CA CYS A 520 -0.65 -21.61 15.87
C CYS A 520 -0.67 -22.52 14.62
N TYR A 521 -1.78 -23.17 14.23
CA TYR A 521 -1.87 -23.94 12.98
C TYR A 521 -2.76 -23.29 11.91
N ASN A 522 -3.06 -21.99 12.06
CA ASN A 522 -3.80 -21.21 11.08
C ASN A 522 -3.12 -21.35 9.70
N ASN A 523 -3.90 -21.72 8.67
CA ASN A 523 -3.45 -21.86 7.28
C ASN A 523 -2.29 -22.85 7.04
N MET A 524 -1.99 -23.74 7.98
CA MET A 524 -0.74 -24.50 7.95
C MET A 524 -0.53 -25.33 6.67
N PHE A 525 -1.58 -25.94 6.15
CA PHE A 525 -1.55 -26.77 4.92
C PHE A 525 -2.47 -26.24 3.81
N SER A 526 -2.96 -25.00 3.92
CA SER A 526 -3.83 -24.39 2.91
C SER A 526 -3.14 -24.44 1.52
N PHE A 527 -3.89 -24.75 0.47
CA PHE A 527 -3.41 -24.98 -0.91
C PHE A 527 -2.38 -26.12 -1.09
N CYS A 528 -2.31 -27.10 -0.18
CA CYS A 528 -1.57 -28.35 -0.41
C CYS A 528 -2.33 -29.29 -1.36
N LEU A 529 -2.30 -29.00 -2.66
CA LEU A 529 -3.19 -29.61 -3.66
C LEU A 529 -3.05 -31.13 -3.81
N LEU A 530 -1.88 -31.73 -3.50
CA LEU A 530 -1.66 -33.18 -3.57
C LEU A 530 -1.82 -33.91 -2.22
N LEU A 531 -2.22 -33.22 -1.15
CA LEU A 531 -2.39 -33.84 0.15
C LEU A 531 -3.65 -34.71 0.18
N THR A 532 -3.49 -36.03 0.35
CA THR A 532 -4.62 -36.98 0.33
C THR A 532 -5.17 -37.34 1.70
N GLN A 533 -4.39 -37.15 2.76
CA GLN A 533 -4.73 -37.51 4.14
C GLN A 533 -4.25 -36.41 5.10
N ALA A 534 -5.10 -36.05 6.07
CA ALA A 534 -4.78 -35.12 7.14
C ALA A 534 -4.04 -35.81 8.31
N PRO A 535 -3.24 -35.08 9.10
CA PRO A 535 -2.65 -35.60 10.33
C PRO A 535 -3.69 -35.78 11.43
N GLU A 536 -3.37 -36.59 12.44
CA GLU A 536 -4.13 -36.60 13.69
C GLU A 536 -4.07 -35.22 14.37
N LEU A 537 -5.21 -34.75 14.87
CA LEU A 537 -5.34 -33.49 15.60
C LEU A 537 -5.62 -33.76 17.10
N PRO A 538 -4.60 -33.94 17.95
CA PRO A 538 -4.80 -34.40 19.32
C PRO A 538 -5.28 -33.31 20.31
N ALA A 539 -5.33 -32.05 19.88
CA ALA A 539 -5.64 -30.93 20.76
C ALA A 539 -7.10 -30.93 21.22
N THR A 540 -7.31 -30.89 22.54
CA THR A 540 -8.64 -30.82 23.17
C THR A 540 -8.97 -29.43 23.69
N THR A 541 -7.95 -28.60 23.88
CA THR A 541 -8.08 -27.21 24.36
C THR A 541 -7.56 -26.28 23.27
N LEU A 542 -8.48 -25.48 22.71
CA LEU A 542 -8.22 -24.65 21.54
C LEU A 542 -8.46 -23.19 21.89
N ALA A 543 -7.47 -22.34 21.60
CA ALA A 543 -7.63 -20.89 21.58
C ALA A 543 -8.25 -20.42 20.25
N GLU A 544 -8.36 -19.10 20.08
CA GLU A 544 -8.90 -18.46 18.87
C GLU A 544 -8.10 -18.88 17.63
N GLU A 545 -8.83 -19.18 16.54
CA GLU A 545 -8.26 -19.39 15.19
C GLU A 545 -7.21 -20.51 15.08
N CYS A 546 -7.11 -21.44 16.04
CA CYS A 546 -6.03 -22.42 16.05
C CYS A 546 -5.92 -23.27 14.76
N TYR A 547 -7.04 -23.60 14.12
CA TYR A 547 -7.09 -24.39 12.88
C TYR A 547 -7.83 -23.66 11.73
N TYR A 548 -7.94 -22.34 11.84
CA TYR A 548 -8.53 -21.51 10.79
C TYR A 548 -7.85 -21.79 9.45
N GLU A 549 -8.63 -22.17 8.42
CA GLU A 549 -8.15 -22.47 7.06
C GLU A 549 -7.06 -23.55 6.97
N MET A 550 -6.91 -24.43 7.99
CA MET A 550 -5.77 -25.35 8.06
C MET A 550 -5.57 -26.21 6.79
N PHE A 551 -6.66 -26.67 6.16
CA PHE A 551 -6.65 -27.46 4.93
C PHE A 551 -7.44 -26.79 3.80
N ASP A 552 -7.64 -25.47 3.85
CA ASP A 552 -8.35 -24.75 2.80
C ASP A 552 -7.74 -25.03 1.42
N HIS A 553 -8.58 -25.29 0.42
CA HIS A 553 -8.23 -25.69 -0.94
C HIS A 553 -7.28 -26.91 -1.06
N CYS A 554 -7.24 -27.83 -0.07
CA CYS A 554 -6.58 -29.13 -0.23
C CYS A 554 -7.42 -30.06 -1.12
N SER A 555 -7.46 -29.78 -2.43
CA SER A 555 -8.40 -30.37 -3.38
C SER A 555 -8.31 -31.90 -3.51
N SER A 556 -7.18 -32.52 -3.17
CA SER A 556 -7.00 -34.00 -3.17
C SER A 556 -7.32 -34.68 -1.84
N LEU A 557 -7.68 -33.94 -0.79
CA LEU A 557 -7.94 -34.50 0.53
C LEU A 557 -9.22 -35.33 0.52
N THR A 558 -9.11 -36.64 0.78
CA THR A 558 -10.26 -37.58 0.69
C THR A 558 -10.88 -37.91 2.05
N GLN A 559 -10.12 -37.73 3.14
CA GLN A 559 -10.52 -38.05 4.50
C GLN A 559 -10.12 -36.94 5.47
N ALA A 560 -11.10 -36.47 6.24
CA ALA A 560 -10.87 -35.53 7.32
C ALA A 560 -10.37 -36.24 8.60
N PRO A 561 -9.59 -35.56 9.45
CA PRO A 561 -9.14 -36.09 10.73
C PRO A 561 -10.24 -36.04 11.79
N LYS A 562 -10.07 -36.81 12.87
CA LYS A 562 -10.94 -36.71 14.05
C LYS A 562 -10.75 -35.35 14.74
N LEU A 563 -11.84 -34.72 15.15
CA LEU A 563 -11.85 -33.44 15.89
C LEU A 563 -12.29 -33.68 17.34
N PRO A 564 -11.38 -33.73 18.34
CA PRO A 564 -11.73 -34.18 19.69
C PRO A 564 -12.27 -33.09 20.63
N ALA A 565 -12.15 -31.80 20.29
CA ALA A 565 -12.54 -30.69 21.15
C ALA A 565 -14.06 -30.63 21.36
N LYS A 566 -14.50 -30.48 22.63
CA LYS A 566 -15.92 -30.39 23.03
C LYS A 566 -16.44 -28.95 23.19
N THR A 567 -15.51 -28.00 23.27
CA THR A 567 -15.76 -26.55 23.38
C THR A 567 -14.86 -25.88 22.36
N LEU A 568 -15.39 -24.92 21.61
CA LEU A 568 -14.64 -24.19 20.58
C LEU A 568 -14.56 -22.71 20.89
N ALA A 569 -13.36 -22.17 20.76
CA ALA A 569 -13.11 -20.73 20.74
C ALA A 569 -13.41 -20.14 19.35
N GLN A 570 -13.41 -18.80 19.27
CA GLN A 570 -13.77 -18.05 18.07
C GLN A 570 -13.01 -18.55 16.82
N SER A 571 -13.76 -18.75 15.73
CA SER A 571 -13.26 -19.09 14.40
C SER A 571 -12.33 -20.31 14.32
N CYS A 572 -12.33 -21.18 15.33
CA CYS A 572 -11.28 -22.19 15.48
C CYS A 572 -11.21 -23.21 14.33
N TYR A 573 -12.35 -23.58 13.73
CA TYR A 573 -12.45 -24.47 12.57
C TYR A 573 -13.06 -23.79 11.34
N ALA A 574 -13.12 -22.45 11.33
CA ALA A 574 -13.65 -21.74 10.17
C ALA A 574 -12.77 -22.01 8.94
N ASN A 575 -13.42 -22.19 7.78
CA ASN A 575 -12.81 -22.54 6.49
C ASN A 575 -11.90 -23.78 6.50
N MET A 576 -11.90 -24.61 7.56
CA MET A 576 -10.86 -25.63 7.76
C MET A 576 -10.71 -26.61 6.59
N PHE A 577 -11.81 -26.98 5.93
CA PHE A 577 -11.84 -27.84 4.74
C PHE A 577 -12.51 -27.16 3.54
N SER A 578 -12.59 -25.83 3.54
CA SER A 578 -13.14 -25.09 2.39
C SER A 578 -12.35 -25.47 1.12
N GLY A 579 -13.02 -25.64 -0.01
CA GLY A 579 -12.40 -26.04 -1.28
C GLY A 579 -11.79 -27.44 -1.32
N CYS A 580 -11.98 -28.30 -0.30
CA CYS A 580 -11.54 -29.69 -0.31
C CYS A 580 -12.44 -30.54 -1.23
N SER A 581 -12.34 -30.32 -2.54
CA SER A 581 -13.27 -30.85 -3.55
C SER A 581 -13.34 -32.38 -3.61
N SER A 582 -12.31 -33.11 -3.14
CA SER A 582 -12.31 -34.59 -3.08
C SER A 582 -12.80 -35.18 -1.76
N LEU A 583 -13.18 -34.36 -0.77
CA LEU A 583 -13.59 -34.84 0.55
C LEU A 583 -14.97 -35.48 0.46
N THR A 584 -15.05 -36.81 0.66
CA THR A 584 -16.31 -37.56 0.48
C THR A 584 -17.15 -37.68 1.76
N LYS A 585 -16.51 -37.55 2.93
CA LYS A 585 -17.13 -37.70 4.26
C LYS A 585 -16.58 -36.65 5.21
N ALA A 586 -17.48 -35.97 5.91
CA ALA A 586 -17.13 -35.05 6.98
C ALA A 586 -16.71 -35.80 8.26
N PRO A 587 -15.87 -35.19 9.11
CA PRO A 587 -15.53 -35.73 10.43
C PRO A 587 -16.69 -35.55 11.42
N GLU A 588 -16.67 -36.29 12.53
CA GLU A 588 -17.57 -36.05 13.65
C GLU A 588 -17.29 -34.68 14.29
N LEU A 589 -18.35 -33.93 14.62
CA LEU A 589 -18.28 -32.62 15.28
C LEU A 589 -18.86 -32.72 16.71
N PRO A 590 -18.06 -33.09 17.73
CA PRO A 590 -18.58 -33.37 19.07
C PRO A 590 -18.87 -32.13 19.92
N ALA A 591 -18.51 -30.93 19.46
CA ALA A 591 -18.64 -29.71 20.25
C ALA A 591 -20.11 -29.31 20.44
N THR A 592 -20.50 -29.05 21.69
CA THR A 592 -21.85 -28.58 22.04
C THR A 592 -21.87 -27.11 22.45
N GLN A 593 -20.70 -26.55 22.80
CA GLN A 593 -20.50 -25.15 23.13
C GLN A 593 -19.67 -24.48 22.02
N LEU A 594 -20.32 -23.60 21.26
CA LEU A 594 -19.76 -22.94 20.09
C LEU A 594 -19.66 -21.44 20.34
N ALA A 595 -18.51 -20.85 20.01
CA ALA A 595 -18.28 -19.40 20.00
C ALA A 595 -18.52 -18.82 18.58
N LEU A 596 -18.25 -17.52 18.43
CA LEU A 596 -18.38 -16.77 17.17
C LEU A 596 -17.70 -17.51 16.00
N SER A 597 -18.44 -17.72 14.92
CA SER A 597 -17.93 -18.23 13.63
C SER A 597 -17.16 -19.56 13.68
N CYS A 598 -17.32 -20.40 14.72
CA CYS A 598 -16.45 -21.58 14.92
C CYS A 598 -16.39 -22.55 13.73
N TYR A 599 -17.48 -22.71 12.97
CA TYR A 599 -17.59 -23.61 11.82
C TYR A 599 -17.95 -22.89 10.52
N ALA A 600 -17.82 -21.56 10.48
CA ALA A 600 -18.12 -20.77 9.30
C ALA A 600 -17.34 -21.33 8.09
N ASN A 601 -18.03 -21.61 6.98
CA ASN A 601 -17.49 -22.12 5.72
C ASN A 601 -16.69 -23.43 5.83
N MET A 602 -16.81 -24.19 6.93
CA MET A 602 -15.91 -25.31 7.23
C MET A 602 -15.80 -26.33 6.06
N PHE A 603 -16.89 -26.59 5.34
CA PHE A 603 -16.94 -27.50 4.20
C PHE A 603 -17.39 -26.79 2.90
N SER A 604 -17.30 -25.46 2.84
CA SER A 604 -17.67 -24.71 1.64
C SER A 604 -16.92 -25.26 0.42
N TRP A 605 -17.61 -25.45 -0.71
CA TRP A 605 -17.07 -26.00 -1.95
C TRP A 605 -16.45 -27.42 -1.83
N CYS A 606 -16.85 -28.22 -0.83
CA CYS A 606 -16.57 -29.66 -0.79
C CYS A 606 -17.48 -30.41 -1.77
N THR A 607 -17.25 -30.25 -3.08
CA THR A 607 -18.15 -30.74 -4.13
C THR A 607 -18.36 -32.27 -4.14
N SER A 608 -17.43 -33.07 -3.60
CA SER A 608 -17.59 -34.53 -3.46
C SER A 608 -18.27 -34.98 -2.16
N LEU A 609 -18.63 -34.07 -1.25
CA LEU A 609 -19.18 -34.43 0.05
C LEU A 609 -20.62 -34.95 -0.10
N THR A 610 -20.83 -36.24 0.19
CA THR A 610 -22.15 -36.88 0.02
C THR A 610 -22.98 -36.92 1.31
N ARG A 611 -22.34 -36.75 2.47
CA ARG A 611 -22.97 -36.84 3.80
C ARG A 611 -22.42 -35.78 4.74
N ALA A 612 -23.32 -34.96 5.27
CA ALA A 612 -23.01 -34.01 6.33
C ALA A 612 -22.85 -34.71 7.70
N PRO A 613 -22.07 -34.13 8.63
CA PRO A 613 -21.90 -34.63 9.98
C PRO A 613 -23.12 -34.27 10.87
N LYS A 614 -23.23 -34.95 12.01
CA LYS A 614 -24.20 -34.57 13.05
C LYS A 614 -23.81 -33.22 13.67
N LEU A 615 -24.80 -32.37 13.93
CA LEU A 615 -24.64 -31.04 14.55
C LEU A 615 -25.33 -31.00 15.94
N PRO A 616 -24.60 -31.29 17.04
CA PRO A 616 -25.20 -31.53 18.36
C PRO A 616 -25.49 -30.26 19.18
N ALA A 617 -25.03 -29.08 18.75
CA ALA A 617 -25.20 -27.85 19.51
C ALA A 617 -26.67 -27.38 19.54
N THR A 618 -27.21 -27.13 20.74
CA THR A 618 -28.59 -26.66 20.94
C THR A 618 -28.72 -25.13 20.92
N THR A 619 -27.59 -24.42 20.97
CA THR A 619 -27.49 -22.96 20.93
C THR A 619 -26.36 -22.60 19.98
N LEU A 620 -26.61 -21.69 19.02
CA LEU A 620 -25.59 -21.21 18.09
C LEU A 620 -25.22 -19.76 18.40
N ALA A 621 -23.92 -19.51 18.49
CA ALA A 621 -23.37 -18.16 18.48
C ALA A 621 -23.46 -17.55 17.07
N GLU A 622 -23.18 -16.26 16.98
CA GLU A 622 -23.23 -15.48 15.74
C GLU A 622 -22.37 -16.14 14.64
N SER A 623 -22.92 -16.18 13.43
CA SER A 623 -22.27 -16.72 12.22
C SER A 623 -21.68 -18.15 12.33
N CYS A 624 -22.07 -18.94 13.34
CA CYS A 624 -21.36 -20.18 13.64
C CYS A 624 -21.42 -21.24 12.53
N TYR A 625 -22.54 -21.36 11.80
CA TYR A 625 -22.71 -22.25 10.63
C TYR A 625 -22.85 -21.47 9.31
N LEU A 626 -22.41 -20.21 9.28
CA LEU A 626 -22.38 -19.38 8.08
C LEU A 626 -21.73 -20.16 6.92
N ALA A 627 -22.47 -20.39 5.84
CA ALA A 627 -22.01 -21.04 4.62
C ALA A 627 -21.30 -22.39 4.81
N MET A 628 -21.61 -23.11 5.90
CA MET A 628 -20.88 -24.33 6.30
C MET A 628 -20.78 -25.39 5.21
N PHE A 629 -21.84 -25.56 4.40
CA PHE A 629 -21.91 -26.51 3.27
C PHE A 629 -22.17 -25.81 1.94
N CYS A 630 -21.92 -24.50 1.83
CA CYS A 630 -22.14 -23.76 0.58
C CYS A 630 -21.41 -24.45 -0.58
N GLY A 631 -22.05 -24.65 -1.74
CA GLY A 631 -21.44 -25.29 -2.91
C GLY A 631 -21.10 -26.78 -2.75
N CYS A 632 -21.67 -27.48 -1.77
CA CYS A 632 -21.52 -28.94 -1.65
C CYS A 632 -22.46 -29.66 -2.63
N ASP A 633 -22.14 -29.61 -3.93
CA ASP A 633 -23.05 -30.06 -5.00
C ASP A 633 -23.52 -31.51 -4.86
N ASN A 634 -22.71 -32.44 -4.34
CA ASN A 634 -23.12 -33.85 -4.17
C ASN A 634 -23.83 -34.16 -2.84
N LEU A 635 -24.12 -33.16 -2.01
CA LEU A 635 -24.85 -33.37 -0.76
C LEU A 635 -26.35 -33.53 -1.06
N THR A 636 -26.85 -34.76 -1.00
CA THR A 636 -28.25 -35.04 -1.34
C THR A 636 -29.23 -34.89 -0.17
N GLN A 637 -28.73 -34.94 1.07
CA GLN A 637 -29.51 -34.84 2.31
C GLN A 637 -28.80 -33.92 3.32
N ALA A 638 -29.56 -33.00 3.90
CA ALA A 638 -29.08 -32.13 4.96
C ALA A 638 -28.98 -32.87 6.33
N PRO A 639 -28.08 -32.43 7.23
CA PRO A 639 -28.01 -32.96 8.59
C PRO A 639 -29.21 -32.49 9.43
N GLU A 640 -29.53 -33.24 10.49
CA GLU A 640 -30.48 -32.79 11.51
C GLU A 640 -29.95 -31.54 12.22
N LEU A 641 -30.79 -30.50 12.29
CA LEU A 641 -30.52 -29.27 13.04
C LEU A 641 -31.18 -29.36 14.41
N THR A 642 -30.40 -29.23 15.48
CA THR A 642 -30.87 -29.38 16.87
C THR A 642 -30.99 -28.04 17.63
N ALA A 643 -30.43 -26.96 17.07
CA ALA A 643 -30.34 -25.66 17.72
C ALA A 643 -31.68 -24.94 17.82
N LYS A 644 -32.13 -24.67 19.05
CA LYS A 644 -33.39 -23.95 19.34
C LYS A 644 -33.20 -22.45 19.55
N THR A 645 -31.97 -22.05 19.86
CA THR A 645 -31.58 -20.66 20.08
C THR A 645 -30.52 -20.27 19.05
N LEU A 646 -30.84 -19.27 18.24
CA LEU A 646 -30.04 -18.83 17.10
C LEU A 646 -29.66 -17.35 17.29
N ALA A 647 -28.37 -17.05 17.27
CA ALA A 647 -27.87 -15.67 17.20
C ALA A 647 -27.81 -15.17 15.74
N ASN A 648 -27.44 -13.90 15.57
CA ASN A 648 -27.40 -13.22 14.27
C ASN A 648 -26.61 -14.02 13.23
N GLY A 649 -27.19 -14.16 12.03
CA GLY A 649 -26.54 -14.74 10.86
C GLY A 649 -26.06 -16.20 11.00
N CYS A 650 -26.51 -16.95 12.02
CA CYS A 650 -25.85 -18.22 12.37
C CYS A 650 -25.92 -19.31 11.30
N CYS A 651 -26.96 -19.33 10.43
CA CYS A 651 -27.15 -20.32 9.38
C CYS A 651 -27.28 -19.68 7.99
N VAL A 652 -26.80 -18.44 7.82
CA VAL A 652 -26.79 -17.75 6.52
C VAL A 652 -26.07 -18.60 5.51
N ARG A 653 -26.64 -18.78 4.31
CA ARG A 653 -26.04 -19.52 3.19
C ARG A 653 -25.62 -20.96 3.50
N MET A 654 -26.12 -21.58 4.58
CA MET A 654 -25.60 -22.87 5.07
C MET A 654 -25.55 -23.97 3.99
N PHE A 655 -26.54 -24.02 3.09
CA PHE A 655 -26.62 -24.92 1.95
C PHE A 655 -26.75 -24.18 0.61
N ASP A 656 -26.35 -22.91 0.54
CA ASP A 656 -26.36 -22.13 -0.71
C ASP A 656 -25.59 -22.88 -1.80
N GLN A 657 -26.14 -23.01 -3.00
CA GLN A 657 -25.55 -23.75 -4.13
C GLN A 657 -25.33 -25.26 -3.87
N CYS A 658 -26.07 -25.88 -2.95
CA CYS A 658 -26.13 -27.35 -2.86
C CYS A 658 -27.06 -27.92 -3.94
N SER A 659 -26.60 -27.92 -5.19
CA SER A 659 -27.45 -28.13 -6.37
C SER A 659 -28.22 -29.46 -6.40
N ASN A 660 -27.68 -30.54 -5.79
CA ASN A 660 -28.35 -31.85 -5.71
C ASN A 660 -29.06 -32.13 -4.37
N LEU A 661 -29.22 -31.13 -3.49
CA LEU A 661 -29.96 -31.29 -2.24
C LEU A 661 -31.46 -31.50 -2.54
N THR A 662 -31.97 -32.69 -2.23
CA THR A 662 -33.38 -33.04 -2.53
C THR A 662 -34.34 -32.84 -1.36
N GLN A 663 -33.82 -32.83 -0.13
CA GLN A 663 -34.62 -32.70 1.09
C GLN A 663 -33.97 -31.71 2.06
N ALA A 664 -34.75 -30.73 2.49
CA ALA A 664 -34.38 -29.78 3.53
C ALA A 664 -34.52 -30.42 4.93
N PRO A 665 -33.73 -29.98 5.93
CA PRO A 665 -33.87 -30.41 7.31
C PRO A 665 -35.03 -29.69 8.01
N LYS A 666 -35.54 -30.27 9.09
CA LYS A 666 -36.45 -29.57 9.99
C LYS A 666 -35.75 -28.37 10.64
N LEU A 667 -36.46 -27.25 10.75
CA LEU A 667 -35.99 -26.03 11.42
C LEU A 667 -36.65 -25.91 12.81
N PRO A 668 -35.93 -26.15 13.92
CA PRO A 668 -36.54 -26.24 15.25
C PRO A 668 -36.74 -24.90 15.98
N ALA A 669 -36.05 -23.84 15.57
CA ALA A 669 -36.08 -22.54 16.24
C ALA A 669 -37.38 -21.79 15.97
N LYS A 670 -38.07 -21.35 17.04
CA LYS A 670 -39.32 -20.56 16.95
C LYS A 670 -39.10 -19.05 17.07
N THR A 671 -37.95 -18.66 17.58
CA THR A 671 -37.52 -17.27 17.72
C THR A 671 -36.23 -17.12 16.93
N LEU A 672 -36.20 -16.14 16.03
CA LEU A 672 -35.09 -15.90 15.11
C LEU A 672 -34.50 -14.54 15.40
N ALA A 673 -33.17 -14.46 15.37
CA ALA A 673 -32.43 -13.21 15.33
C ALA A 673 -32.18 -12.78 13.88
N ASP A 674 -31.51 -11.64 13.68
CA ASP A 674 -31.34 -11.06 12.36
C ASP A 674 -30.63 -12.02 11.38
N SER A 675 -31.16 -12.11 10.17
CA SER A 675 -30.65 -12.89 9.04
C SER A 675 -30.44 -14.39 9.29
N CYS A 676 -30.99 -15.00 10.34
CA CYS A 676 -30.64 -16.38 10.75
C CYS A 676 -30.64 -17.44 9.63
N TYR A 677 -31.57 -17.39 8.67
CA TYR A 677 -31.70 -18.35 7.57
C TYR A 677 -31.62 -17.70 6.18
N MET A 678 -31.08 -16.49 6.09
CA MET A 678 -30.93 -15.79 4.82
C MET A 678 -30.12 -16.65 3.84
N LEU A 679 -30.61 -16.80 2.60
CA LEU A 679 -29.99 -17.59 1.52
C LEU A 679 -29.74 -19.07 1.86
N MET A 680 -30.35 -19.63 2.91
CA MET A 680 -29.97 -20.95 3.43
C MET A 680 -30.01 -22.07 2.39
N PHE A 681 -30.97 -22.06 1.47
CA PHE A 681 -31.14 -23.03 0.38
C PHE A 681 -31.13 -22.35 -1.00
N SER A 682 -30.57 -21.15 -1.11
CA SER A 682 -30.45 -20.47 -2.40
C SER A 682 -29.71 -21.38 -3.40
N LYS A 683 -30.18 -21.45 -4.64
CA LYS A 683 -29.62 -22.29 -5.72
C LYS A 683 -29.58 -23.79 -5.42
N CYS A 684 -30.40 -24.28 -4.50
CA CYS A 684 -30.66 -25.72 -4.35
C CYS A 684 -31.61 -26.19 -5.45
N THR A 685 -31.11 -26.28 -6.68
CA THR A 685 -31.95 -26.47 -7.88
C THR A 685 -32.74 -27.79 -7.88
N SER A 686 -32.30 -28.82 -7.14
CA SER A 686 -33.00 -30.11 -7.01
C SER A 686 -33.96 -30.21 -5.83
N LEU A 687 -34.12 -29.16 -5.02
CA LEU A 687 -34.97 -29.18 -3.83
C LEU A 687 -36.45 -29.14 -4.25
N THR A 688 -37.18 -30.24 -4.02
CA THR A 688 -38.60 -30.34 -4.43
C THR A 688 -39.58 -29.91 -3.34
N GLN A 689 -39.17 -29.91 -2.07
CA GLN A 689 -40.03 -29.58 -0.93
C GLN A 689 -39.28 -28.72 0.08
N ALA A 690 -39.92 -27.64 0.52
CA ALA A 690 -39.43 -26.77 1.59
C ALA A 690 -39.74 -27.35 2.98
N PRO A 691 -38.95 -27.01 4.02
CA PRO A 691 -39.24 -27.38 5.40
C PRO A 691 -40.35 -26.52 6.01
N GLU A 692 -40.92 -27.00 7.12
CA GLU A 692 -41.82 -26.20 7.96
C GLU A 692 -41.09 -24.99 8.55
N LEU A 693 -41.74 -23.82 8.55
CA LEU A 693 -41.22 -22.56 9.09
C LEU A 693 -42.02 -22.15 10.35
N PRO A 694 -41.56 -22.47 11.57
CA PRO A 694 -42.40 -22.37 12.78
C PRO A 694 -42.45 -20.96 13.42
N ALA A 695 -41.70 -19.98 12.91
CA ALA A 695 -41.61 -18.66 13.53
C ALA A 695 -42.83 -17.78 13.19
N THR A 696 -43.50 -17.25 14.22
CA THR A 696 -44.66 -16.35 14.06
C THR A 696 -44.30 -14.85 14.11
N THR A 697 -43.07 -14.55 14.52
CA THR A 697 -42.47 -13.21 14.55
C THR A 697 -41.11 -13.28 13.89
N LEU A 698 -40.86 -12.42 12.89
CA LEU A 698 -39.61 -12.41 12.14
C LEU A 698 -38.80 -11.15 12.43
N ALA A 699 -37.49 -11.34 12.62
CA ALA A 699 -36.52 -10.26 12.69
C ALA A 699 -36.02 -9.88 11.28
N GLU A 700 -35.08 -8.93 11.20
CA GLU A 700 -34.64 -8.38 9.91
C GLU A 700 -34.00 -9.46 9.04
N GLU A 701 -34.39 -9.51 7.75
CA GLU A 701 -33.80 -10.42 6.74
C GLU A 701 -33.82 -11.93 7.06
N CYS A 702 -34.56 -12.40 8.08
CA CYS A 702 -34.46 -13.78 8.57
C CYS A 702 -34.64 -14.89 7.52
N TYR A 703 -35.57 -14.72 6.58
CA TYR A 703 -35.86 -15.67 5.49
C TYR A 703 -35.58 -15.06 4.09
N GLY A 704 -34.80 -13.97 4.04
CA GLY A 704 -34.44 -13.33 2.77
C GLY A 704 -33.72 -14.32 1.84
N ASP A 705 -34.17 -14.39 0.58
CA ASP A 705 -33.65 -15.25 -0.50
C ASP A 705 -33.50 -16.74 -0.13
N MET A 706 -34.22 -17.22 0.89
CA MET A 706 -33.99 -18.54 1.47
C MET A 706 -34.08 -19.68 0.44
N PHE A 707 -34.97 -19.56 -0.55
CA PHE A 707 -35.16 -20.52 -1.65
C PHE A 707 -34.97 -19.86 -3.03
N ASN A 708 -34.23 -18.75 -3.12
CA ASN A 708 -33.93 -18.12 -4.40
C ASN A 708 -33.30 -19.12 -5.38
N GLU A 709 -33.73 -19.16 -6.64
CA GLU A 709 -33.29 -20.12 -7.68
C GLU A 709 -33.47 -21.61 -7.30
N CYS A 710 -34.40 -21.96 -6.39
CA CYS A 710 -34.83 -23.36 -6.19
C CYS A 710 -35.75 -23.82 -7.33
N SER A 711 -35.20 -23.99 -8.54
CA SER A 711 -35.96 -24.21 -9.77
C SER A 711 -36.88 -25.44 -9.77
N SER A 712 -36.62 -26.46 -8.95
CA SER A 712 -37.47 -27.67 -8.82
C SER A 712 -38.48 -27.62 -7.66
N LEU A 713 -38.56 -26.53 -6.90
CA LEU A 713 -39.50 -26.42 -5.79
C LEU A 713 -40.94 -26.29 -6.32
N THR A 714 -41.76 -27.32 -6.12
CA THR A 714 -43.14 -27.34 -6.65
C THR A 714 -44.17 -26.77 -5.68
N LYS A 715 -43.85 -26.73 -4.38
CA LYS A 715 -44.77 -26.25 -3.33
C LYS A 715 -44.01 -25.43 -2.30
N ALA A 716 -44.52 -24.23 -2.02
CA ALA A 716 -44.03 -23.38 -0.94
C ALA A 716 -44.47 -23.91 0.45
N PRO A 717 -43.70 -23.62 1.52
CA PRO A 717 -44.11 -23.90 2.89
C PRO A 717 -45.19 -22.92 3.37
N GLU A 718 -45.89 -23.27 4.45
CA GLU A 718 -46.75 -22.32 5.15
C GLU A 718 -45.92 -21.19 5.78
N LEU A 719 -46.45 -19.97 5.77
CA LEU A 719 -45.79 -18.77 6.28
C LEU A 719 -46.60 -18.16 7.45
N PRO A 720 -46.47 -18.67 8.68
CA PRO A 720 -47.36 -18.33 9.79
C PRO A 720 -47.10 -16.96 10.43
N ALA A 721 -46.07 -16.23 9.99
CA ALA A 721 -45.66 -14.97 10.61
C ALA A 721 -46.69 -13.85 10.40
N THR A 722 -47.16 -13.27 11.50
CA THR A 722 -48.09 -12.11 11.51
C THR A 722 -47.39 -10.80 11.85
N THR A 723 -46.19 -10.87 12.43
CA THR A 723 -45.34 -9.72 12.74
C THR A 723 -44.08 -9.80 11.90
N LEU A 724 -43.92 -8.84 10.98
CA LEU A 724 -42.83 -8.78 10.01
C LEU A 724 -41.87 -7.64 10.35
N ALA A 725 -40.57 -7.89 10.26
CA ALA A 725 -39.54 -6.85 10.24
C ALA A 725 -39.10 -6.55 8.79
N LYS A 726 -38.16 -5.61 8.66
CA LYS A 726 -37.61 -5.20 7.37
C LYS A 726 -37.06 -6.39 6.59
N LYS A 727 -37.40 -6.47 5.30
CA LYS A 727 -36.88 -7.49 4.35
C LYS A 727 -37.00 -8.97 4.78
N CYS A 728 -37.87 -9.30 5.72
CA CYS A 728 -37.90 -10.65 6.30
C CYS A 728 -38.17 -11.78 5.28
N TYR A 729 -38.88 -11.51 4.17
CA TYR A 729 -39.15 -12.44 3.07
C TYR A 729 -38.68 -11.93 1.69
N PHE A 730 -37.75 -10.96 1.67
CA PHE A 730 -37.21 -10.44 0.41
C PHE A 730 -36.71 -11.59 -0.48
N GLY A 731 -37.16 -11.68 -1.72
CA GLY A 731 -36.67 -12.64 -2.72
C GLY A 731 -36.80 -14.12 -2.35
N MET A 732 -37.60 -14.47 -1.32
CA MET A 732 -37.61 -15.81 -0.72
C MET A 732 -37.78 -16.95 -1.73
N PHE A 733 -38.61 -16.77 -2.77
CA PHE A 733 -38.85 -17.76 -3.84
C PHE A 733 -38.47 -17.22 -5.22
N ARG A 734 -37.65 -16.17 -5.32
CA ARG A 734 -37.28 -15.58 -6.61
C ARG A 734 -36.68 -16.67 -7.52
N TRP A 735 -37.01 -16.67 -8.81
CA TRP A 735 -36.58 -17.67 -9.80
C TRP A 735 -37.00 -19.12 -9.52
N CYS A 736 -38.00 -19.37 -8.67
CA CYS A 736 -38.58 -20.71 -8.49
C CYS A 736 -39.51 -21.09 -9.65
N SER A 737 -38.94 -21.44 -10.80
CA SER A 737 -39.69 -21.67 -12.05
C SER A 737 -40.74 -22.81 -11.99
N SER A 738 -40.58 -23.79 -11.09
CA SER A 738 -41.55 -24.89 -10.92
C SER A 738 -42.67 -24.60 -9.90
N LEU A 739 -42.64 -23.47 -9.21
CA LEU A 739 -43.61 -23.13 -8.18
C LEU A 739 -44.92 -22.66 -8.84
N THR A 740 -45.99 -23.46 -8.75
CA THR A 740 -47.26 -23.13 -9.42
C THR A 740 -48.27 -22.38 -8.57
N GLN A 741 -48.13 -22.43 -7.24
CA GLN A 741 -49.02 -21.82 -6.25
C GLN A 741 -48.23 -21.12 -5.14
N ALA A 742 -48.64 -19.91 -4.81
CA ALA A 742 -48.08 -19.15 -3.69
C ALA A 742 -48.72 -19.58 -2.34
N PRO A 743 -47.99 -19.47 -1.22
CA PRO A 743 -48.53 -19.68 0.13
C PRO A 743 -49.39 -18.49 0.59
N GLU A 744 -50.25 -18.72 1.59
CA GLU A 744 -50.99 -17.63 2.24
C GLU A 744 -50.06 -16.64 2.96
N LEU A 745 -50.41 -15.35 2.91
CA LEU A 745 -49.67 -14.26 3.55
C LEU A 745 -50.56 -13.58 4.62
N PRO A 746 -50.48 -13.97 5.91
CA PRO A 746 -51.43 -13.55 6.93
C PRO A 746 -51.20 -12.15 7.52
N ALA A 747 -50.05 -11.53 7.29
CA ALA A 747 -49.68 -10.26 7.90
C ALA A 747 -50.55 -9.10 7.36
N THR A 748 -51.20 -8.36 8.26
CA THR A 748 -51.98 -7.16 7.95
C THR A 748 -51.23 -5.86 8.17
N THR A 749 -50.14 -5.91 8.96
CA THR A 749 -49.20 -4.82 9.18
C THR A 749 -47.88 -5.17 8.51
N LEU A 750 -47.50 -4.38 7.52
CA LEU A 750 -46.29 -4.61 6.72
C LEU A 750 -45.14 -3.74 7.20
N ALA A 751 -43.92 -4.27 7.09
CA ALA A 751 -42.70 -3.50 7.29
C ALA A 751 -42.09 -3.08 5.94
N GLU A 752 -41.14 -2.16 6.00
CA GLU A 752 -40.36 -1.74 4.84
C GLU A 752 -39.79 -2.96 4.11
N ARG A 753 -40.04 -3.06 2.79
CA ARG A 753 -39.43 -4.09 1.94
C ARG A 753 -39.71 -5.54 2.40
N CYS A 754 -40.77 -5.84 3.15
CA CYS A 754 -40.93 -7.17 3.74
C CYS A 754 -41.16 -8.30 2.70
N TYR A 755 -41.78 -8.02 1.55
CA TYR A 755 -42.08 -8.99 0.48
C TYR A 755 -41.50 -8.61 -0.90
N ILE A 756 -40.50 -7.73 -0.94
CA ILE A 756 -39.86 -7.34 -2.20
C ILE A 756 -39.38 -8.57 -2.98
N ALA A 757 -39.68 -8.62 -4.27
CA ALA A 757 -39.27 -9.66 -5.21
C ALA A 757 -39.57 -11.11 -4.77
N MET A 758 -40.48 -11.32 -3.82
CA MET A 758 -40.68 -12.62 -3.16
C MET A 758 -40.93 -13.77 -4.14
N PHE A 759 -41.70 -13.53 -5.20
CA PHE A 759 -41.98 -14.48 -6.28
C PHE A 759 -41.47 -13.97 -7.64
N GLY A 760 -40.54 -13.01 -7.65
CA GLY A 760 -39.98 -12.49 -8.89
C GLY A 760 -39.44 -13.63 -9.75
N GLU A 761 -39.76 -13.64 -11.03
CA GLU A 761 -39.32 -14.61 -12.04
C GLU A 761 -39.76 -16.06 -11.76
N CYS A 762 -40.80 -16.25 -10.94
CA CYS A 762 -41.51 -17.52 -10.81
C CYS A 762 -42.39 -17.77 -12.05
N SER A 763 -41.75 -18.10 -13.17
CA SER A 763 -42.43 -18.29 -14.47
C SER A 763 -43.52 -19.36 -14.47
N GLY A 764 -43.50 -20.32 -13.54
CA GLY A 764 -44.56 -21.33 -13.38
C GLY A 764 -45.75 -20.92 -12.51
N LEU A 765 -45.70 -19.75 -11.85
CA LEU A 765 -46.74 -19.32 -10.90
C LEU A 765 -48.03 -18.95 -11.64
N THR A 766 -49.12 -19.66 -11.35
CA THR A 766 -50.43 -19.45 -12.00
C THR A 766 -51.44 -18.69 -11.15
N GLN A 767 -51.26 -18.71 -9.82
CA GLN A 767 -52.17 -18.09 -8.86
C GLN A 767 -51.37 -17.31 -7.80
N ALA A 768 -51.72 -16.04 -7.63
CA ALA A 768 -51.18 -15.18 -6.59
C ALA A 768 -51.91 -15.39 -5.25
N PRO A 769 -51.26 -15.10 -4.10
CA PRO A 769 -51.88 -15.18 -2.78
C PRO A 769 -52.75 -13.94 -2.50
N LYS A 770 -53.66 -14.05 -1.54
CA LYS A 770 -54.40 -12.90 -1.02
C LYS A 770 -53.45 -11.93 -0.30
N LEU A 771 -53.62 -10.64 -0.54
CA LEU A 771 -52.85 -9.56 0.11
C LEU A 771 -53.76 -8.73 1.03
N PRO A 772 -53.79 -8.99 2.36
CA PRO A 772 -54.82 -8.43 3.25
C PRO A 772 -54.56 -7.01 3.77
N ALA A 773 -53.36 -6.44 3.57
CA ALA A 773 -52.96 -5.15 4.15
C ALA A 773 -53.72 -3.97 3.51
N LYS A 774 -54.27 -3.08 4.35
CA LYS A 774 -54.99 -1.86 3.91
C LYS A 774 -54.13 -0.59 3.93
N THR A 775 -53.03 -0.63 4.68
CA THR A 775 -52.03 0.42 4.79
C THR A 775 -50.68 -0.20 4.46
N LEU A 776 -49.95 0.40 3.53
CA LEU A 776 -48.69 -0.15 3.02
C LEU A 776 -47.48 0.58 3.61
N ALA A 777 -46.35 -0.13 3.64
CA ALA A 777 -45.05 0.42 3.99
C ALA A 777 -44.21 0.64 2.71
N GLU A 778 -43.11 1.42 2.83
CA GLU A 778 -42.21 1.69 1.71
C GLU A 778 -41.73 0.39 1.05
N LYS A 779 -41.92 0.30 -0.27
CA LYS A 779 -41.47 -0.83 -1.12
C LYS A 779 -41.84 -2.22 -0.61
N CYS A 780 -42.93 -2.35 0.15
CA CYS A 780 -43.30 -3.62 0.77
C CYS A 780 -43.62 -4.74 -0.22
N TYR A 781 -44.17 -4.44 -1.40
CA TYR A 781 -44.47 -5.38 -2.49
C TYR A 781 -43.72 -5.09 -3.80
N LEU A 782 -42.64 -4.31 -3.74
CA LEU A 782 -41.80 -3.99 -4.91
C LEU A 782 -41.41 -5.28 -5.65
N ALA A 783 -41.68 -5.35 -6.96
CA ALA A 783 -41.33 -6.46 -7.85
C ALA A 783 -41.85 -7.85 -7.39
N MET A 784 -42.87 -7.92 -6.53
CA MET A 784 -43.28 -9.17 -5.88
C MET A 784 -43.59 -10.31 -6.87
N PHE A 785 -44.20 -10.00 -8.02
CA PHE A 785 -44.54 -10.93 -9.09
C PHE A 785 -43.89 -10.55 -10.43
N GLU A 786 -42.84 -9.72 -10.43
CA GLU A 786 -42.08 -9.40 -11.65
C GLU A 786 -41.76 -10.69 -12.42
N GLY A 787 -41.94 -10.75 -13.74
CA GLY A 787 -41.57 -11.90 -14.57
C GLY A 787 -42.41 -13.17 -14.36
N CYS A 788 -43.51 -13.14 -13.58
CA CYS A 788 -44.42 -14.28 -13.41
C CYS A 788 -45.28 -14.49 -14.68
N SER A 789 -44.63 -14.95 -15.75
CA SER A 789 -45.21 -15.03 -17.10
C SER A 789 -46.42 -15.96 -17.23
N SER A 790 -46.64 -16.90 -16.31
CA SER A 790 -47.84 -17.77 -16.27
C SER A 790 -48.98 -17.24 -15.40
N LEU A 791 -48.83 -16.08 -14.75
CA LEU A 791 -49.85 -15.54 -13.86
C LEU A 791 -51.02 -14.97 -14.67
N THR A 792 -52.18 -15.63 -14.62
CA THR A 792 -53.36 -15.23 -15.42
C THR A 792 -54.29 -14.24 -14.69
N GLN A 793 -54.24 -14.21 -13.36
CA GLN A 793 -55.09 -13.36 -12.52
C GLN A 793 -54.25 -12.71 -11.43
N ALA A 794 -54.39 -11.38 -11.30
CA ALA A 794 -53.79 -10.63 -10.21
C ALA A 794 -54.58 -10.82 -8.90
N PRO A 795 -53.93 -10.70 -7.73
CA PRO A 795 -54.62 -10.69 -6.44
C PRO A 795 -55.34 -9.36 -6.21
N GLU A 796 -56.38 -9.37 -5.37
CA GLU A 796 -57.00 -8.13 -4.89
C GLU A 796 -55.96 -7.25 -4.15
N LEU A 797 -55.99 -5.94 -4.40
CA LEU A 797 -55.13 -4.94 -3.76
C LEU A 797 -55.98 -3.98 -2.90
N PRO A 798 -56.36 -4.34 -1.66
CA PRO A 798 -57.33 -3.58 -0.86
C PRO A 798 -56.79 -2.28 -0.24
N ALA A 799 -55.53 -1.93 -0.49
CA ALA A 799 -54.87 -0.80 0.15
C ALA A 799 -55.38 0.55 -0.37
N THR A 800 -55.83 1.40 0.55
CA THR A 800 -56.23 2.78 0.25
C THR A 800 -55.18 3.81 0.67
N GLN A 801 -54.25 3.41 1.54
CA GLN A 801 -53.13 4.24 1.98
C GLN A 801 -51.81 3.67 1.43
N LEU A 802 -51.31 4.31 0.38
CA LEU A 802 -50.07 3.95 -0.31
C LEU A 802 -48.85 4.61 0.35
N ALA A 803 -47.70 3.96 0.21
CA ALA A 803 -46.39 4.47 0.62
C ALA A 803 -45.43 4.50 -0.59
N LYS A 804 -44.25 5.10 -0.43
CA LYS A 804 -43.28 5.22 -1.54
C LYS A 804 -42.95 3.83 -2.14
N GLY A 805 -43.05 3.71 -3.45
CA GLY A 805 -42.65 2.50 -4.19
C GLY A 805 -43.40 1.22 -3.80
N CYS A 806 -44.56 1.30 -3.16
CA CYS A 806 -45.20 0.13 -2.54
C CYS A 806 -45.52 -1.04 -3.49
N TYR A 807 -45.89 -0.75 -4.74
CA TYR A 807 -46.21 -1.71 -5.80
C TYR A 807 -45.35 -1.52 -7.06
N GLU A 808 -44.22 -0.83 -6.92
CA GLU A 808 -43.26 -0.57 -8.00
C GLU A 808 -42.87 -1.92 -8.63
N GLU A 809 -42.91 -2.01 -9.96
CA GLU A 809 -42.60 -3.22 -10.75
C GLU A 809 -43.39 -4.49 -10.37
N MET A 810 -44.46 -4.39 -9.57
CA MET A 810 -45.11 -5.55 -8.92
C MET A 810 -45.52 -6.67 -9.90
N PHE A 811 -46.05 -6.31 -11.07
CA PHE A 811 -46.46 -7.26 -12.11
C PHE A 811 -45.67 -7.08 -13.41
N SER A 812 -44.55 -6.35 -13.39
CA SER A 812 -43.75 -6.12 -14.59
C SER A 812 -43.43 -7.45 -15.29
N TRP A 813 -43.57 -7.53 -16.60
CA TRP A 813 -43.38 -8.72 -17.43
C TRP A 813 -44.30 -9.93 -17.10
N CYS A 814 -45.44 -9.72 -16.43
CA CYS A 814 -46.49 -10.75 -16.31
C CYS A 814 -47.27 -10.92 -17.63
N THR A 815 -46.66 -11.58 -18.61
CA THR A 815 -47.18 -11.62 -19.98
C THR A 815 -48.55 -12.29 -20.13
N SER A 816 -48.96 -13.18 -19.22
CA SER A 816 -50.29 -13.84 -19.26
C SER A 816 -51.40 -13.06 -18.56
N LEU A 817 -51.07 -11.96 -17.87
CA LEU A 817 -52.06 -11.17 -17.15
C LEU A 817 -52.90 -10.37 -18.13
N SER A 818 -54.22 -10.61 -18.15
CA SER A 818 -55.15 -9.94 -19.08
C SER A 818 -55.95 -8.79 -18.45
N GLN A 819 -56.10 -8.79 -17.13
CA GLN A 819 -56.82 -7.77 -16.37
C GLN A 819 -56.04 -7.38 -15.14
N ALA A 820 -55.93 -6.07 -14.88
CA ALA A 820 -55.35 -5.53 -13.66
C ALA A 820 -56.34 -5.66 -12.49
N PRO A 821 -55.85 -5.73 -11.24
CA PRO A 821 -56.72 -5.65 -10.07
C PRO A 821 -57.31 -4.24 -9.96
N GLU A 822 -58.43 -4.11 -9.24
CA GLU A 822 -58.94 -2.78 -8.88
C GLU A 822 -57.92 -2.06 -7.99
N LEU A 823 -57.65 -0.78 -8.30
CA LEU A 823 -56.70 0.07 -7.59
C LEU A 823 -57.46 1.15 -6.78
N PRO A 824 -57.84 0.88 -5.50
CA PRO A 824 -58.81 1.68 -4.74
C PRO A 824 -58.23 2.95 -4.07
N ALA A 825 -56.93 3.17 -4.15
CA ALA A 825 -56.30 4.36 -3.56
C ALA A 825 -56.73 5.64 -4.28
N THR A 826 -57.16 6.65 -3.53
CA THR A 826 -57.61 7.95 -4.09
C THR A 826 -56.49 8.96 -4.30
N THR A 827 -55.32 8.69 -3.70
CA THR A 827 -54.09 9.49 -3.79
C THR A 827 -52.90 8.59 -4.08
N LEU A 828 -52.07 9.00 -5.04
CA LEU A 828 -50.90 8.23 -5.43
C LEU A 828 -49.67 8.65 -4.62
N ALA A 829 -48.95 7.67 -4.06
CA ALA A 829 -47.66 7.91 -3.42
C ALA A 829 -46.51 7.88 -4.45
N SER A 830 -45.40 8.58 -4.17
CA SER A 830 -44.22 8.60 -5.03
C SER A 830 -43.79 7.19 -5.43
N ASP A 831 -43.57 7.00 -6.73
CA ASP A 831 -43.14 5.76 -7.38
C ASP A 831 -43.99 4.50 -7.10
N CYS A 832 -45.14 4.57 -6.42
CA CYS A 832 -45.82 3.32 -5.98
C CYS A 832 -46.34 2.46 -7.12
N TYR A 833 -46.72 3.02 -8.26
CA TYR A 833 -47.11 2.28 -9.47
C TYR A 833 -46.05 2.35 -10.57
N ASP A 834 -44.84 2.85 -10.29
CA ASP A 834 -43.76 2.92 -11.28
C ASP A 834 -43.52 1.52 -11.89
N LYS A 835 -43.61 1.43 -13.22
CA LYS A 835 -43.53 0.19 -14.02
C LYS A 835 -44.41 -0.97 -13.56
N MET A 836 -45.49 -0.72 -12.81
CA MET A 836 -46.29 -1.78 -12.19
C MET A 836 -46.77 -2.85 -13.17
N PHE A 837 -47.11 -2.46 -14.41
CA PHE A 837 -47.55 -3.35 -15.49
C PHE A 837 -46.67 -3.25 -16.74
N GLU A 838 -45.43 -2.77 -16.63
CA GLU A 838 -44.52 -2.70 -17.77
C GLU A 838 -44.36 -4.09 -18.40
N GLY A 839 -44.49 -4.22 -19.72
CA GLY A 839 -44.32 -5.50 -20.42
C GLY A 839 -45.45 -6.52 -20.24
N CYS A 840 -46.55 -6.17 -19.56
CA CYS A 840 -47.76 -7.01 -19.48
C CYS A 840 -48.52 -7.05 -20.82
N SER A 841 -47.94 -7.70 -21.82
CA SER A 841 -48.38 -7.62 -23.23
C SER A 841 -49.84 -8.02 -23.52
N ASN A 842 -50.48 -8.82 -22.64
CA ASN A 842 -51.88 -9.22 -22.78
C ASN A 842 -52.86 -8.39 -21.93
N LEU A 843 -52.37 -7.45 -21.12
CA LEU A 843 -53.18 -6.65 -20.22
C LEU A 843 -54.04 -5.68 -21.03
N ALA A 844 -55.36 -5.82 -20.96
CA ALA A 844 -56.32 -5.05 -21.76
C ALA A 844 -57.45 -4.41 -20.90
N TYR A 845 -57.32 -4.43 -19.58
CA TYR A 845 -58.28 -3.81 -18.66
C TYR A 845 -57.60 -3.28 -17.41
N ILE A 846 -57.82 -2.00 -17.09
CA ILE A 846 -57.31 -1.34 -15.88
C ILE A 846 -58.41 -0.47 -15.26
N LYS A 847 -58.59 -0.56 -13.94
CA LYS A 847 -59.52 0.28 -13.15
C LYS A 847 -58.80 0.96 -11.99
N VAL A 848 -58.93 2.29 -11.90
CA VAL A 848 -58.27 3.11 -10.87
C VAL A 848 -59.24 4.03 -10.11
N ALA A 849 -58.89 4.42 -8.88
CA ALA A 849 -59.67 5.35 -8.05
C ALA A 849 -58.96 6.68 -7.74
N PHE A 850 -57.67 6.83 -8.11
CA PHE A 850 -56.93 8.07 -7.83
C PHE A 850 -57.42 9.23 -8.69
N THR A 851 -57.33 10.43 -8.14
CA THR A 851 -57.90 11.64 -8.76
C THR A 851 -56.86 12.60 -9.32
N ASP A 852 -55.58 12.36 -9.06
CA ASP A 852 -54.44 13.11 -9.57
C ASP A 852 -53.29 12.15 -9.90
N TRP A 853 -52.54 12.44 -10.98
CA TRP A 853 -51.44 11.58 -11.44
C TRP A 853 -50.19 11.63 -10.56
N GLY A 854 -49.97 12.68 -9.78
CA GLY A 854 -48.81 12.78 -8.88
C GLY A 854 -47.47 12.50 -9.57
N THR A 855 -46.57 11.82 -8.86
CA THR A 855 -45.23 11.40 -9.33
C THR A 855 -45.03 9.89 -9.13
N GLY A 856 -46.09 9.10 -9.34
CA GLY A 856 -46.17 7.74 -8.79
C GLY A 856 -46.06 6.58 -9.77
N ASN A 857 -46.02 6.83 -11.08
CA ASN A 857 -46.50 5.90 -12.10
C ASN A 857 -45.69 5.99 -13.41
N PHE A 858 -44.41 6.29 -13.30
CA PHE A 858 -43.53 6.38 -14.46
C PHE A 858 -43.53 5.03 -15.21
N SER A 859 -43.67 5.06 -16.53
CA SER A 859 -43.72 3.90 -17.44
C SER A 859 -44.63 2.74 -17.01
N TRP A 860 -45.66 2.98 -16.19
CA TRP A 860 -46.44 1.92 -15.54
C TRP A 860 -47.24 1.03 -16.49
N VAL A 861 -47.57 1.51 -17.69
CA VAL A 861 -48.31 0.78 -18.74
C VAL A 861 -47.49 0.65 -20.03
N ARG A 862 -46.17 0.81 -19.95
CA ARG A 862 -45.31 0.65 -21.13
C ARG A 862 -45.39 -0.80 -21.64
N HIS A 863 -45.60 -0.99 -22.94
CA HIS A 863 -45.68 -2.32 -23.57
C HIS A 863 -46.85 -3.22 -23.09
N VAL A 864 -47.99 -2.63 -22.70
CA VAL A 864 -49.27 -3.36 -22.52
C VAL A 864 -49.96 -3.63 -23.87
N ALA A 865 -51.12 -4.28 -23.86
CA ALA A 865 -51.87 -4.56 -25.09
C ALA A 865 -52.24 -3.27 -25.84
N GLU A 866 -52.25 -3.34 -27.18
CA GLU A 866 -52.56 -2.20 -28.05
C GLU A 866 -53.98 -1.64 -27.78
N ASN A 867 -54.96 -2.52 -27.57
CA ASN A 867 -56.35 -2.15 -27.30
C ASN A 867 -56.78 -2.63 -25.91
N GLY A 868 -57.63 -1.85 -25.24
CA GLY A 868 -58.15 -2.19 -23.91
C GLY A 868 -59.14 -1.17 -23.36
N THR A 869 -59.54 -1.35 -22.11
CA THR A 869 -60.47 -0.47 -21.40
C THR A 869 -59.84 0.11 -20.13
N PHE A 870 -59.90 1.43 -19.97
CA PHE A 870 -59.42 2.16 -18.79
C PHE A 870 -60.59 2.80 -18.04
N VAL A 871 -60.87 2.35 -16.82
CA VAL A 871 -61.95 2.86 -15.97
C VAL A 871 -61.37 3.78 -14.90
N CYS A 872 -61.83 5.04 -14.83
CA CYS A 872 -61.32 5.99 -13.83
C CYS A 872 -62.32 7.08 -13.41
N PRO A 873 -62.07 7.82 -12.32
CA PRO A 873 -62.98 8.85 -11.84
C PRO A 873 -63.04 10.05 -12.80
N ASN A 874 -64.19 10.72 -12.84
CA ASN A 874 -64.40 11.95 -13.62
C ASN A 874 -63.37 13.05 -13.32
N LYS A 875 -62.79 13.07 -12.11
CA LYS A 875 -61.83 14.09 -11.68
C LYS A 875 -60.41 13.87 -12.23
N LEU A 876 -60.08 12.67 -12.69
CA LEU A 876 -58.74 12.36 -13.18
C LEU A 876 -58.52 12.96 -14.59
N ALA A 877 -57.44 13.72 -14.76
CA ALA A 877 -57.07 14.29 -16.06
C ALA A 877 -56.78 13.17 -17.08
N LYS A 878 -57.29 13.31 -18.31
CA LYS A 878 -57.09 12.31 -19.38
C LYS A 878 -55.79 12.60 -20.12
N LEU A 879 -54.68 12.14 -19.55
CA LEU A 879 -53.36 12.17 -20.17
C LEU A 879 -53.07 10.81 -20.79
N TYR A 880 -52.32 10.78 -21.90
CA TYR A 880 -52.00 9.56 -22.62
C TYR A 880 -50.48 9.35 -22.72
N GLY A 881 -50.07 8.09 -22.87
CA GLY A 881 -48.68 7.66 -22.99
C GLY A 881 -48.28 6.63 -21.94
N ASN A 882 -47.01 6.21 -21.96
CA ASN A 882 -46.49 5.16 -21.08
C ASN A 882 -46.63 5.45 -19.58
N ASP A 883 -46.65 6.73 -19.22
CA ASP A 883 -46.79 7.18 -17.84
C ASP A 883 -48.26 7.39 -17.44
N TYR A 884 -49.23 7.32 -18.37
CA TYR A 884 -50.63 7.69 -18.10
C TYR A 884 -51.62 6.63 -18.62
N ILE A 885 -52.61 7.02 -19.44
CA ILE A 885 -53.52 6.09 -20.11
C ILE A 885 -52.87 5.61 -21.42
N PRO A 886 -52.93 4.31 -21.77
CA PRO A 886 -52.48 3.85 -23.08
C PRO A 886 -53.25 4.56 -24.23
N GLU A 887 -52.55 4.94 -25.31
CA GLU A 887 -53.06 5.87 -26.34
C GLU A 887 -54.36 5.40 -27.03
N GLU A 888 -54.51 4.10 -27.28
CA GLU A 888 -55.63 3.52 -28.03
C GLU A 888 -56.71 2.86 -27.14
N TRP A 889 -56.66 3.08 -25.82
CA TRP A 889 -57.62 2.46 -24.90
C TRP A 889 -58.92 3.25 -24.74
N GLU A 890 -60.04 2.52 -24.70
CA GLU A 890 -61.35 3.11 -24.40
C GLU A 890 -61.42 3.56 -22.95
N VAL A 891 -61.73 4.84 -22.72
CA VAL A 891 -61.83 5.41 -21.36
C VAL A 891 -63.28 5.48 -20.90
N ILE A 892 -63.59 4.78 -19.81
CA ILE A 892 -64.90 4.80 -19.15
C ILE A 892 -64.81 5.62 -17.86
N ASN A 893 -65.71 6.59 -17.71
CA ASN A 893 -65.82 7.36 -16.47
C ASN A 893 -66.71 6.64 -15.46
N GLU A 894 -66.18 6.38 -14.26
CA GLU A 894 -66.99 5.83 -13.19
C GLU A 894 -67.88 6.93 -12.58
N ASN A 895 -69.20 6.78 -12.71
CA ASN A 895 -70.16 7.69 -12.10
C ASN A 895 -70.12 7.49 -10.58
N THR A 896 -69.49 8.41 -9.85
CA THR A 896 -69.61 8.50 -8.40
C THR A 896 -71.04 8.88 -8.02
N SER A 897 -71.95 7.90 -7.98
CA SER A 897 -73.27 8.04 -7.38
C SER A 897 -73.26 7.52 -5.94
N LYS A 898 -73.19 8.50 -5.02
CA LYS A 898 -73.34 8.49 -3.55
C LYS A 898 -72.19 8.00 -2.68
#